data_AF-A0A820QKW8-F1
#
_entry.id   AF-A0A820QKW8-F1
#
_cell.length_a   1.000
_cell.length_b   1.000
_cell.length_c   1.000
_cell.angle_alpha   90.00
_cell.angle_beta   90.00
_cell.angle_gamma   90.00
#
_symmetry.space_group_name_H-M   'P 1'
#
loop_
_entity.id
_entity.type
_entity.pdbx_description
1 polymer ?
#
loop_
_entity_poly.entity_id
_entity_poly.type
_entity_poly.pdbx_seq_one_letter_code
_entity_poly.pdbx_strand_id
1 'polypeptide(L)'
;MPEHTKKTVFRGRGRGAGRGRGARRGRGASRGRGSIRGRGASRGRVSRCGRIFSRGGRQTVRSRSMDFDQQASSVNLLADLDINANPKPFFINASVTLDQHIQAQTTNLPRYLATLFTLDENNVEIGQKAKACALAAAWCRHDHKLANNILRHRRLFTLTEVLKAVTILDAGRRIRAFEKQLKRLELSKTRTKATKLGKIKNNIDNLNKLKPSTGSVSGAVARHIQRWTRTLTQQELEYFALHMPTEPWKKLADIVHFNPIKDFSSLSWFLPFCFGTPAPDESMVSRCRDLTKENINNLIKEFKIPYSHLKQFKDHLNDESKARIASYEDKLDTIIWYYEDLQCIKLDGIISERLRNGEQITLPYGKLMERLLLLRRVQDDANQTAALLNFHRRRGRGQITSDSQNEYSIQSSKSTCYSDLLSIAEVQLHKIKLPLESPVAVIGDASGSMEVAICTATILSSILTTVCSAKLNFFNTDMFLPAFTPKTIEDVLTLALTTKATGRTANAAGLVPYYDGKEIIKTFIMVTDEEENTEAQLADGTSIRFFDLFMKYRAEIYPAKLVFISFISNQHDQGQMYIEFQNANVPDVIQFKFSRDRPDLTKLDNLLGLLSTGSSGTFDDQLEKLQNEFQEKGVESVITNLLNKQTENSIPMEIEMTTK
;
A
#
# COMPACT_ATOMS: atom_id res chain seq x y z
N MET A 1 -3.32 -33.88 -60.51
CA MET A 1 -3.71 -35.30 -60.57
C MET A 1 -3.52 -35.90 -59.19
N PRO A 2 -4.58 -36.43 -58.55
CA PRO A 2 -4.71 -36.60 -57.10
C PRO A 2 -4.39 -38.03 -56.65
N GLU A 3 -4.14 -38.25 -55.34
CA GLU A 3 -4.89 -39.25 -54.56
C GLU A 3 -4.46 -39.38 -53.07
N HIS A 4 -5.48 -39.70 -52.27
CA HIS A 4 -5.49 -40.36 -50.96
C HIS A 4 -5.25 -39.60 -49.66
N THR A 5 -6.37 -39.07 -49.14
CA THR A 5 -6.65 -38.97 -47.70
C THR A 5 -7.20 -40.30 -47.16
N LYS A 6 -6.66 -40.80 -46.03
CA LYS A 6 -7.23 -41.91 -45.24
C LYS A 6 -7.74 -41.37 -43.90
N LYS A 7 -9.06 -41.44 -43.70
CA LYS A 7 -9.75 -41.30 -42.40
C LYS A 7 -9.91 -42.69 -41.80
N THR A 8 -9.41 -42.90 -40.59
CA THR A 8 -9.66 -44.10 -39.78
C THR A 8 -10.77 -43.82 -38.76
N VAL A 9 -11.90 -44.48 -38.97
CA VAL A 9 -13.02 -44.60 -38.03
C VAL A 9 -12.78 -45.88 -37.22
N PHE A 10 -12.69 -45.78 -35.90
CA PHE A 10 -12.73 -46.96 -35.02
C PHE A 10 -14.01 -46.94 -34.19
N ARG A 11 -14.95 -47.82 -34.56
CA ARG A 11 -16.06 -48.29 -33.74
C ARG A 11 -15.59 -49.52 -32.97
N GLY A 12 -15.68 -49.49 -31.64
CA GLY A 12 -15.52 -50.66 -30.79
C GLY A 12 -16.74 -50.84 -29.90
N ARG A 13 -17.67 -51.73 -30.29
CA ARG A 13 -18.68 -52.32 -29.41
C ARG A 13 -18.03 -53.50 -28.68
N GLY A 14 -18.11 -53.53 -27.36
CA GLY A 14 -17.83 -54.72 -26.55
C GLY A 14 -18.90 -54.88 -25.48
N ARG A 15 -19.78 -55.88 -25.66
CA ARG A 15 -20.69 -56.40 -24.63
C ARG A 15 -20.02 -57.63 -24.00
N GLY A 16 -20.22 -57.84 -22.69
CA GLY A 16 -20.52 -59.17 -22.17
C GLY A 16 -19.73 -59.67 -20.97
N ALA A 17 -20.49 -60.04 -19.93
CA ALA A 17 -20.18 -60.93 -18.79
C ALA A 17 -19.20 -60.40 -17.72
N GLY A 18 -19.37 -60.62 -16.42
CA GLY A 18 -20.34 -61.40 -15.67
C GLY A 18 -19.76 -61.65 -14.26
N ARG A 19 -20.60 -61.45 -13.23
CA ARG A 19 -20.57 -62.00 -11.86
C ARG A 19 -19.22 -62.11 -11.11
N GLY A 20 -19.15 -61.41 -9.97
CA GLY A 20 -18.29 -61.77 -8.83
C GLY A 20 -18.84 -61.17 -7.52
N ARG A 21 -19.53 -62.00 -6.73
CA ARG A 21 -19.90 -61.71 -5.32
C ARG A 21 -18.81 -62.27 -4.40
N GLY A 22 -18.50 -61.54 -3.32
CA GLY A 22 -17.61 -61.96 -2.22
C GLY A 22 -16.40 -61.02 -2.10
N ALA A 23 -15.90 -60.59 -0.94
CA ALA A 23 -16.15 -60.97 0.44
C ALA A 23 -15.74 -59.84 1.40
N ARG A 24 -16.41 -59.82 2.56
CA ARG A 24 -15.93 -59.45 3.91
C ARG A 24 -14.79 -58.40 4.01
N ARG A 25 -15.14 -57.17 4.39
CA ARG A 25 -14.20 -56.24 5.03
C ARG A 25 -14.14 -56.53 6.54
N GLY A 26 -12.94 -56.89 6.99
CA GLY A 26 -12.59 -57.12 8.37
C GLY A 26 -12.77 -55.88 9.25
N ARG A 27 -13.20 -56.14 10.48
CA ARG A 27 -13.26 -55.18 11.58
C ARG A 27 -11.84 -54.91 12.07
N GLY A 28 -11.34 -53.70 11.85
CA GLY A 28 -10.16 -53.19 12.53
C GLY A 28 -10.54 -52.70 13.93
N ALA A 29 -9.97 -53.33 14.95
CA ALA A 29 -10.15 -53.02 16.36
C ALA A 29 -9.55 -51.65 16.72
N SER A 30 -10.38 -50.74 17.22
CA SER A 30 -9.96 -49.53 17.90
C SER A 30 -9.57 -49.88 19.35
N ARG A 31 -8.27 -49.83 19.64
CA ARG A 31 -7.74 -49.85 21.01
C ARG A 31 -8.12 -48.55 21.74
N GLY A 32 -8.59 -48.73 22.98
CA GLY A 32 -9.19 -47.70 23.79
C GLY A 32 -8.22 -46.64 24.32
N ARG A 33 -8.80 -45.51 24.71
CA ARG A 33 -8.23 -44.59 25.69
C ARG A 33 -9.19 -44.49 26.87
N GLY A 34 -8.65 -44.87 28.02
CA GLY A 34 -9.34 -44.93 29.30
C GLY A 34 -9.85 -43.57 29.76
N SER A 35 -11.09 -43.61 30.23
CA SER A 35 -11.71 -42.63 31.11
C SER A 35 -11.07 -42.74 32.49
N ILE A 36 -10.36 -41.69 32.95
CA ILE A 36 -10.08 -41.50 34.37
C ILE A 36 -10.97 -40.35 34.86
N ARG A 37 -12.03 -40.75 35.56
CA ARG A 37 -12.83 -39.92 36.44
C ARG A 37 -12.02 -39.66 37.71
N GLY A 38 -11.61 -38.42 37.94
CA GLY A 38 -11.18 -37.95 39.24
C GLY A 38 -12.31 -37.16 39.90
N ARG A 39 -13.05 -37.81 40.81
CA ARG A 39 -13.88 -37.14 41.83
C ARG A 39 -12.96 -36.67 42.94
N GLY A 40 -12.93 -35.37 43.21
CA GLY A 40 -12.27 -34.78 44.37
C GLY A 40 -13.21 -33.79 45.04
N ALA A 41 -14.02 -34.29 45.96
CA ALA A 41 -14.74 -33.48 46.92
C ALA A 41 -13.79 -33.13 48.06
N SER A 42 -13.65 -31.85 48.39
CA SER A 42 -13.04 -31.43 49.65
C SER A 42 -13.71 -30.14 50.12
N ARG A 43 -14.56 -30.30 51.14
CA ARG A 43 -15.02 -29.25 52.03
C ARG A 43 -13.87 -28.87 52.96
N GLY A 44 -13.61 -27.58 53.12
CA GLY A 44 -12.67 -27.05 54.11
C GLY A 44 -12.98 -25.60 54.42
N ARG A 45 -13.86 -25.38 55.40
CA ARG A 45 -14.01 -24.12 56.14
C ARG A 45 -12.82 -24.00 57.10
N VAL A 46 -12.03 -22.93 57.05
CA VAL A 46 -11.43 -22.28 58.24
C VAL A 46 -11.11 -20.79 57.94
N SER A 47 -11.75 -19.93 58.73
CA SER A 47 -11.36 -18.63 59.32
C SER A 47 -10.32 -17.65 58.72
N ARG A 48 -10.79 -16.39 58.65
CA ARG A 48 -10.25 -15.15 59.25
C ARG A 48 -8.77 -14.79 59.07
N CYS A 49 -8.54 -13.77 58.24
CA CYS A 49 -7.90 -12.46 58.51
C CYS A 49 -7.80 -11.78 57.12
N GLY A 50 -8.35 -10.61 56.85
CA GLY A 50 -8.14 -9.34 57.54
C GLY A 50 -7.21 -8.49 56.69
N ARG A 51 -7.77 -7.62 55.83
CA ARG A 51 -7.30 -6.27 55.45
C ARG A 51 -7.85 -5.83 54.08
N ILE A 52 -8.57 -4.71 54.12
CA ILE A 52 -8.42 -3.51 53.26
C ILE A 52 -8.44 -3.78 51.75
N PHE A 53 -9.51 -3.37 51.06
CA PHE A 53 -9.48 -2.22 50.12
C PHE A 53 -10.88 -1.98 49.54
N SER A 54 -11.16 -0.69 49.37
CA SER A 54 -12.41 -0.10 48.95
C SER A 54 -13.04 -0.73 47.70
N ARG A 55 -14.36 -0.78 47.79
CA ARG A 55 -15.37 -1.20 46.84
C ARG A 55 -15.36 -0.25 45.62
N GLY A 56 -14.44 -0.48 44.67
CA GLY A 56 -14.49 0.10 43.33
C GLY A 56 -15.35 -0.77 42.42
N GLY A 57 -16.63 -0.44 42.30
CA GLY A 57 -17.54 -1.08 41.35
C GLY A 57 -17.08 -0.83 39.93
N ARG A 58 -16.38 -1.80 39.34
CA ARG A 58 -16.04 -1.81 37.91
C ARG A 58 -17.32 -2.09 37.14
N GLN A 59 -18.10 -1.03 36.88
CA GLN A 59 -19.07 -1.03 35.80
C GLN A 59 -18.29 -1.42 34.54
N THR A 60 -18.54 -2.63 34.05
CA THR A 60 -18.29 -2.95 32.65
C THR A 60 -19.12 -1.96 31.85
N VAL A 61 -18.48 -0.86 31.44
CA VAL A 61 -18.99 0.00 30.39
C VAL A 61 -19.21 -0.92 29.20
N ARG A 62 -20.48 -1.29 29.00
CA ARG A 62 -20.94 -1.78 27.72
C ARG A 62 -20.59 -0.65 26.76
N SER A 63 -19.48 -0.81 26.06
CA SER A 63 -19.20 -0.09 24.83
C SER A 63 -20.41 -0.32 23.94
N ARG A 64 -21.36 0.63 23.99
CA ARG A 64 -22.33 0.83 22.92
C ARG A 64 -21.46 0.94 21.67
N SER A 65 -21.55 -0.06 20.80
CA SER A 65 -21.23 0.12 19.40
C SER A 65 -22.07 1.31 18.95
N MET A 66 -21.46 2.50 18.91
CA MET A 66 -22.09 3.60 18.21
C MET A 66 -22.14 3.17 16.76
N ASP A 67 -23.38 2.97 16.34
CA ASP A 67 -23.74 2.39 15.07
C ASP A 67 -23.22 3.24 13.91
N PHE A 68 -22.89 2.50 12.86
CA PHE A 68 -22.42 2.89 11.52
C PHE A 68 -23.37 3.82 10.73
N ASP A 69 -24.31 4.52 11.38
CA ASP A 69 -25.44 5.16 10.71
C ASP A 69 -25.10 6.50 10.01
N GLN A 70 -23.93 7.09 10.26
CA GLN A 70 -23.47 8.26 9.47
C GLN A 70 -22.95 7.91 8.07
N GLN A 71 -22.88 6.62 7.69
CA GLN A 71 -22.71 6.25 6.27
C GLN A 71 -24.01 6.34 5.46
N ALA A 72 -25.19 6.42 6.10
CA ALA A 72 -26.47 6.37 5.39
C ALA A 72 -26.70 7.56 4.43
N SER A 73 -26.15 8.74 4.71
CA SER A 73 -26.22 9.91 3.80
C SER A 73 -25.37 9.74 2.53
N SER A 74 -24.32 8.93 2.57
CA SER A 74 -23.51 8.61 1.39
C SER A 74 -24.09 7.48 0.51
N VAL A 75 -25.04 6.70 1.04
CA VAL A 75 -25.63 5.56 0.31
C VAL A 75 -26.52 6.02 -0.85
N ASN A 76 -27.18 7.18 -0.73
CA ASN A 76 -28.04 7.69 -1.80
C ASN A 76 -27.27 8.25 -3.00
N LEU A 77 -26.02 8.70 -2.83
CA LEU A 77 -25.19 9.20 -3.94
C LEU A 77 -24.65 8.08 -4.84
N LEU A 78 -24.82 6.81 -4.46
CA LEU A 78 -24.22 5.66 -5.15
C LEU A 78 -25.16 4.94 -6.12
N ALA A 79 -26.45 5.27 -6.10
CA ALA A 79 -27.42 4.64 -7.00
C ALA A 79 -27.19 5.04 -8.47
N ASP A 80 -26.70 6.26 -8.71
CA ASP A 80 -26.58 6.85 -10.05
C ASP A 80 -25.11 7.09 -10.46
N LEU A 81 -24.26 6.07 -10.34
CA LEU A 81 -22.90 6.14 -10.88
C LEU A 81 -22.93 6.00 -12.41
N ASP A 82 -22.69 7.10 -13.12
CA ASP A 82 -22.51 7.11 -14.57
C ASP A 82 -21.02 7.16 -14.94
N ILE A 83 -20.59 6.16 -15.72
CA ILE A 83 -19.22 6.06 -16.22
C ILE A 83 -18.85 7.22 -17.16
N ASN A 84 -19.84 7.85 -17.81
CA ASN A 84 -19.57 8.97 -18.71
C ASN A 84 -19.40 10.28 -17.94
N ALA A 85 -20.28 10.57 -16.97
CA ALA A 85 -20.20 11.79 -16.17
C ALA A 85 -19.04 11.79 -15.15
N ASN A 86 -18.90 10.74 -14.31
CA ASN A 86 -17.88 10.70 -13.27
C ASN A 86 -17.37 9.28 -13.05
N PRO A 87 -16.29 8.86 -13.73
CA PRO A 87 -15.83 7.48 -13.68
C PRO A 87 -14.93 7.16 -12.46
N LYS A 88 -14.37 8.17 -11.77
CA LYS A 88 -13.44 7.97 -10.64
C LYS A 88 -14.02 7.15 -9.46
N PRO A 89 -15.28 7.35 -9.03
CA PRO A 89 -15.86 6.63 -7.90
C PRO A 89 -15.82 5.11 -8.06
N PHE A 90 -15.83 4.57 -9.28
CA PHE A 90 -15.70 3.13 -9.51
C PHE A 90 -14.42 2.54 -8.91
N PHE A 91 -13.33 3.32 -8.85
CA PHE A 91 -12.01 2.81 -8.44
C PHE A 91 -11.57 3.27 -7.06
N ILE A 92 -12.07 4.42 -6.61
CA ILE A 92 -11.70 5.03 -5.32
C ILE A 92 -12.72 4.65 -4.22
N ASN A 93 -13.99 4.48 -4.57
CA ASN A 93 -15.03 4.21 -3.57
C ASN A 93 -15.17 2.71 -3.28
N ALA A 94 -14.94 2.33 -2.02
CA ALA A 94 -15.04 0.93 -1.57
C ALA A 94 -16.46 0.35 -1.62
N SER A 95 -17.51 1.18 -1.73
CA SER A 95 -18.91 0.75 -1.74
C SER A 95 -19.38 0.21 -3.09
N VAL A 96 -18.67 0.50 -4.19
CA VAL A 96 -19.08 0.11 -5.55
C VAL A 96 -19.19 -1.42 -5.66
N THR A 97 -20.29 -1.86 -6.26
CA THR A 97 -20.65 -3.27 -6.41
C THR A 97 -20.08 -3.87 -7.69
N LEU A 98 -20.00 -5.21 -7.76
CA LEU A 98 -19.55 -5.88 -8.97
C LEU A 98 -20.49 -5.61 -10.16
N ASP A 99 -21.81 -5.58 -9.94
CA ASP A 99 -22.79 -5.34 -11.00
C ASP A 99 -22.63 -3.94 -11.61
N GLN A 100 -22.33 -2.92 -10.79
CA GLN A 100 -21.98 -1.58 -11.27
C GLN A 100 -20.72 -1.59 -12.15
N HIS A 101 -19.69 -2.35 -11.79
CA HIS A 101 -18.51 -2.51 -12.65
C HIS A 101 -18.82 -3.25 -13.96
N ILE A 102 -19.68 -4.27 -13.92
CA ILE A 102 -20.14 -4.99 -15.14
C ILE A 102 -20.88 -4.01 -16.05
N GLN A 103 -21.80 -3.22 -15.49
CA GLN A 103 -22.55 -2.21 -16.22
C GLN A 103 -21.61 -1.16 -16.83
N ALA A 104 -20.72 -0.57 -16.04
CA ALA A 104 -19.78 0.45 -16.52
C ALA A 104 -18.88 -0.05 -17.66
N GLN A 105 -18.34 -1.27 -17.54
CA GLN A 105 -17.57 -1.90 -18.60
C GLN A 105 -18.41 -2.22 -19.86
N THR A 106 -19.71 -2.46 -19.70
CA THR A 106 -20.61 -2.74 -20.82
C THR A 106 -21.05 -1.46 -21.52
N THR A 107 -21.30 -0.40 -20.75
CA THR A 107 -21.72 0.92 -21.25
C THR A 107 -20.59 1.62 -22.01
N ASN A 108 -19.38 1.70 -21.43
CA ASN A 108 -18.27 2.40 -22.06
C ASN A 108 -16.92 1.79 -21.63
N LEU A 109 -16.54 0.68 -22.27
CA LEU A 109 -15.29 -0.02 -21.97
C LEU A 109 -14.04 0.86 -22.14
N PRO A 110 -13.86 1.63 -23.23
CA PRO A 110 -12.69 2.50 -23.40
C PRO A 110 -12.54 3.50 -22.25
N ARG A 111 -13.60 4.21 -21.86
CA ARG A 111 -13.56 5.19 -20.77
C ARG A 111 -13.31 4.53 -19.42
N TYR A 112 -13.90 3.36 -19.17
CA TYR A 112 -13.65 2.60 -17.95
C TYR A 112 -12.18 2.20 -17.80
N LEU A 113 -11.56 1.69 -18.87
CA LEU A 113 -10.14 1.32 -18.84
C LEU A 113 -9.23 2.54 -18.80
N ALA A 114 -9.55 3.58 -19.57
CA ALA A 114 -8.83 4.85 -19.50
C ALA A 114 -8.83 5.38 -18.07
N THR A 115 -9.97 5.37 -17.38
CA THR A 115 -10.03 5.80 -15.96
C THR A 115 -9.13 4.95 -15.06
N LEU A 116 -9.17 3.62 -15.18
CA LEU A 116 -8.32 2.73 -14.38
C LEU A 116 -6.84 3.04 -14.56
N PHE A 117 -6.39 3.19 -15.80
CA PHE A 117 -4.97 3.38 -16.11
C PHE A 117 -4.52 4.83 -15.92
N THR A 118 -5.35 5.83 -16.16
CA THR A 118 -5.06 7.23 -15.81
C THR A 118 -4.90 7.39 -14.31
N LEU A 119 -5.72 6.71 -13.48
CA LEU A 119 -5.53 6.71 -12.04
C LEU A 119 -4.19 6.07 -11.63
N ASP A 120 -3.80 4.94 -12.25
CA ASP A 120 -2.51 4.29 -11.98
C ASP A 120 -1.30 5.15 -12.43
N GLU A 121 -1.37 5.78 -13.61
CA GLU A 121 -0.35 6.70 -14.12
C GLU A 121 -0.17 7.94 -13.25
N ASN A 122 -1.25 8.42 -12.62
CA ASN A 122 -1.20 9.52 -11.65
C ASN A 122 -0.87 9.05 -10.22
N ASN A 123 -0.47 7.79 -10.02
CA ASN A 123 -0.20 7.19 -8.72
C ASN A 123 -1.36 7.33 -7.71
N VAL A 124 -2.59 7.34 -8.19
CA VAL A 124 -3.77 7.31 -7.31
C VAL A 124 -4.03 5.87 -6.89
N GLU A 125 -4.08 5.64 -5.58
CA GLU A 125 -4.34 4.31 -5.04
C GLU A 125 -5.74 3.80 -5.43
N ILE A 126 -5.77 2.76 -6.25
CA ILE A 126 -7.01 2.04 -6.59
C ILE A 126 -7.27 0.99 -5.51
N GLY A 127 -8.45 1.00 -4.91
CA GLY A 127 -8.80 0.06 -3.85
C GLY A 127 -8.75 -1.41 -4.32
N GLN A 128 -8.19 -2.31 -3.49
CA GLN A 128 -8.07 -3.74 -3.84
C GLN A 128 -9.40 -4.40 -4.22
N LYS A 129 -10.52 -3.97 -3.60
CA LYS A 129 -11.86 -4.45 -3.95
C LYS A 129 -12.23 -4.01 -5.37
N ALA A 130 -11.99 -2.76 -5.73
CA ALA A 130 -12.27 -2.24 -7.08
C ALA A 130 -11.45 -2.97 -8.14
N LYS A 131 -10.15 -3.23 -7.89
CA LYS A 131 -9.32 -4.06 -8.79
C LYS A 131 -9.92 -5.47 -8.95
N ALA A 132 -10.25 -6.14 -7.85
CA ALA A 132 -10.86 -7.47 -7.89
C ALA A 132 -12.21 -7.47 -8.63
N CYS A 133 -13.05 -6.46 -8.44
CA CYS A 133 -14.31 -6.31 -9.15
C CYS A 133 -14.10 -6.03 -10.64
N ALA A 134 -13.14 -5.19 -11.02
CA ALA A 134 -12.81 -4.92 -12.42
C ALA A 134 -12.43 -6.20 -13.18
N LEU A 135 -11.58 -7.03 -12.56
CA LEU A 135 -11.19 -8.32 -13.13
C LEU A 135 -12.36 -9.32 -13.17
N ALA A 136 -13.15 -9.41 -12.09
CA ALA A 136 -14.33 -10.27 -12.05
C ALA A 136 -15.38 -9.86 -13.09
N ALA A 137 -15.58 -8.56 -13.31
CA ALA A 137 -16.51 -8.03 -14.30
C ALA A 137 -16.12 -8.44 -15.72
N ALA A 138 -14.83 -8.39 -16.07
CA ALA A 138 -14.33 -8.86 -17.36
C ALA A 138 -14.63 -10.36 -17.56
N TRP A 139 -14.46 -11.18 -16.53
CA TRP A 139 -14.81 -12.61 -16.58
C TRP A 139 -16.32 -12.89 -16.65
N CYS A 140 -17.15 -12.12 -15.94
CA CYS A 140 -18.62 -12.23 -16.03
C CYS A 140 -19.15 -11.89 -17.41
N ARG A 141 -18.52 -10.91 -18.09
CA ARG A 141 -18.81 -10.51 -19.48
C ARG A 141 -18.27 -11.50 -20.52
N HIS A 142 -17.59 -12.56 -20.09
CA HIS A 142 -16.87 -13.49 -20.96
C HIS A 142 -15.78 -12.82 -21.82
N ASP A 143 -15.32 -11.62 -21.45
CA ASP A 143 -14.23 -10.92 -22.11
C ASP A 143 -12.89 -11.42 -21.57
N HIS A 144 -12.59 -12.63 -22.01
CA HIS A 144 -11.37 -13.36 -21.70
C HIS A 144 -10.11 -12.71 -22.24
N LYS A 145 -10.22 -11.89 -23.31
CA LYS A 145 -9.10 -11.16 -23.89
C LYS A 145 -8.72 -10.00 -22.98
N LEU A 146 -9.70 -9.19 -22.58
CA LEU A 146 -9.52 -8.10 -21.62
C LEU A 146 -8.92 -8.61 -20.31
N ALA A 147 -9.46 -9.68 -19.74
CA ALA A 147 -8.94 -10.24 -18.49
C ALA A 147 -7.46 -10.64 -18.60
N ASN A 148 -7.01 -11.22 -19.71
CA ASN A 148 -5.59 -11.54 -19.88
C ASN A 148 -4.73 -10.29 -19.98
N ASN A 149 -5.20 -9.26 -20.69
CA ASN A 149 -4.46 -8.01 -20.83
C ASN A 149 -4.31 -7.31 -19.46
N ILE A 150 -5.37 -7.26 -18.67
CA ILE A 150 -5.35 -6.72 -17.30
C ILE A 150 -4.38 -7.51 -16.41
N LEU A 151 -4.39 -8.85 -16.49
CA LEU A 151 -3.50 -9.72 -15.70
C LEU A 151 -2.01 -9.60 -16.06
N ARG A 152 -1.66 -9.04 -17.23
CA ARG A 152 -0.27 -8.70 -17.56
C ARG A 152 0.26 -7.55 -16.69
N HIS A 153 -0.63 -6.73 -16.13
CA HIS A 153 -0.28 -5.59 -15.30
C HIS A 153 -0.04 -5.99 -13.83
N ARG A 154 1.13 -6.59 -13.58
CA ARG A 154 1.53 -7.17 -12.28
C ARG A 154 1.48 -6.19 -11.12
N ARG A 155 1.74 -4.90 -11.36
CA ARG A 155 1.64 -3.84 -10.35
C ARG A 155 0.22 -3.67 -9.80
N LEU A 156 -0.79 -3.87 -10.65
CA LEU A 156 -2.20 -3.69 -10.26
C LEU A 156 -2.81 -5.02 -9.81
N PHE A 157 -2.53 -6.12 -10.51
CA PHE A 157 -3.22 -7.40 -10.31
C PHE A 157 -2.23 -8.46 -9.81
N THR A 158 -2.14 -8.57 -8.48
CA THR A 158 -1.34 -9.60 -7.81
C THR A 158 -2.19 -10.83 -7.48
N LEU A 159 -1.58 -11.85 -6.86
CA LEU A 159 -2.29 -13.02 -6.32
C LEU A 159 -3.53 -12.64 -5.49
N THR A 160 -3.44 -11.56 -4.70
CA THR A 160 -4.51 -11.14 -3.81
C THR A 160 -5.74 -10.70 -4.58
N GLU A 161 -5.58 -9.85 -5.59
CA GLU A 161 -6.68 -9.37 -6.46
C GLU A 161 -7.27 -10.53 -7.26
N VAL A 162 -6.43 -11.41 -7.81
CA VAL A 162 -6.87 -12.61 -8.55
C VAL A 162 -7.70 -13.52 -7.64
N LEU A 163 -7.22 -13.84 -6.44
CA LEU A 163 -7.96 -14.68 -5.50
C LEU A 163 -9.26 -14.04 -5.03
N LYS A 164 -9.28 -12.72 -4.80
CA LYS A 164 -10.50 -11.98 -4.44
C LYS A 164 -11.51 -12.02 -5.57
N ALA A 165 -11.10 -11.72 -6.80
CA ALA A 165 -11.96 -11.78 -7.99
C ALA A 165 -12.56 -13.18 -8.17
N VAL A 166 -11.75 -14.22 -8.06
CA VAL A 166 -12.20 -15.62 -8.14
C VAL A 166 -13.13 -15.99 -6.98
N THR A 167 -12.85 -15.50 -5.76
CA THR A 167 -13.73 -15.75 -4.60
C THR A 167 -15.10 -15.11 -4.79
N ILE A 168 -15.17 -13.92 -5.41
CA ILE A 168 -16.43 -13.26 -5.75
C ILE A 168 -17.22 -14.15 -6.73
N LEU A 169 -16.58 -14.62 -7.80
CA LEU A 169 -17.23 -15.52 -8.77
C LEU A 169 -17.59 -16.90 -8.19
N ASP A 170 -16.87 -17.35 -7.16
CA ASP A 170 -17.10 -18.64 -6.50
C ASP A 170 -18.23 -18.57 -5.45
N ALA A 171 -18.74 -17.38 -5.14
CA ALA A 171 -19.76 -17.17 -4.11
C ALA A 171 -20.98 -18.08 -4.34
N GLY A 172 -21.46 -18.19 -5.58
CA GLY A 172 -22.59 -19.05 -5.94
C GLY A 172 -22.38 -20.55 -5.62
N ARG A 173 -21.16 -21.09 -5.85
CA ARG A 173 -20.83 -22.48 -5.50
C ARG A 173 -20.81 -22.67 -3.99
N ARG A 174 -20.22 -21.70 -3.26
CA ARG A 174 -20.13 -21.74 -1.80
C ARG A 174 -21.48 -21.62 -1.12
N ILE A 175 -22.39 -20.77 -1.62
CA ILE A 175 -23.77 -20.66 -1.15
C ILE A 175 -24.45 -22.03 -1.22
N ARG A 176 -24.42 -22.70 -2.37
CA ARG A 176 -25.01 -24.05 -2.54
C ARG A 176 -24.40 -25.08 -1.59
N ALA A 177 -23.09 -24.99 -1.34
CA ALA A 177 -22.42 -25.88 -0.38
C ALA A 177 -22.92 -25.65 1.06
N PHE A 178 -23.05 -24.39 1.48
CA PHE A 178 -23.58 -24.03 2.79
C PHE A 178 -25.06 -24.36 2.94
N GLU A 179 -25.89 -24.15 1.92
CA GLU A 179 -27.29 -24.57 1.89
C GLU A 179 -27.43 -26.09 2.04
N LYS A 180 -26.59 -26.86 1.33
CA LYS A 180 -26.56 -28.32 1.48
C LYS A 180 -26.13 -28.75 2.88
N GLN A 181 -25.16 -28.05 3.47
CA GLN A 181 -24.74 -28.27 4.84
C GLN A 181 -25.86 -27.93 5.84
N LEU A 182 -26.58 -26.83 5.62
CA LEU A 182 -27.70 -26.39 6.43
C LEU A 182 -28.82 -27.44 6.40
N LYS A 183 -29.25 -27.86 5.19
CA LYS A 183 -30.25 -28.92 5.00
C LYS A 183 -29.85 -30.23 5.69
N ARG A 184 -28.57 -30.62 5.64
CA ARG A 184 -28.07 -31.81 6.36
C ARG A 184 -28.15 -31.69 7.87
N LEU A 185 -27.87 -30.50 8.43
CA LEU A 185 -27.96 -30.26 9.87
C LEU A 185 -29.41 -30.23 10.35
N GLU A 186 -30.31 -29.68 9.53
CA GLU A 186 -31.76 -29.67 9.80
C GLU A 186 -32.37 -31.08 9.74
N LEU A 187 -31.91 -31.92 8.81
CA LEU A 187 -32.33 -33.33 8.72
C LEU A 187 -31.68 -34.25 9.77
N SER A 188 -30.60 -33.81 10.41
CA SER A 188 -29.93 -34.63 11.42
C SER A 188 -30.77 -34.71 12.69
N LYS A 189 -31.05 -35.93 13.18
CA LYS A 189 -31.83 -36.16 14.42
C LYS A 189 -31.19 -35.54 15.66
N THR A 190 -29.90 -35.21 15.60
CA THR A 190 -29.15 -34.60 16.71
C THR A 190 -29.40 -33.10 16.75
N ARG A 191 -29.79 -32.57 17.92
CA ARG A 191 -30.01 -31.13 18.13
C ARG A 191 -28.70 -30.35 17.88
N THR A 192 -28.59 -29.75 16.69
CA THR A 192 -27.44 -28.90 16.34
C THR A 192 -27.49 -27.59 17.14
N LYS A 193 -26.32 -27.10 17.59
CA LYS A 193 -26.23 -25.82 18.31
C LYS A 193 -26.70 -24.66 17.42
N ALA A 194 -27.60 -23.82 17.94
CA ALA A 194 -28.15 -22.66 17.22
C ALA A 194 -27.05 -21.71 16.69
N THR A 195 -25.95 -21.57 17.42
CA THR A 195 -24.79 -20.78 17.02
C THR A 195 -24.15 -21.26 15.71
N LYS A 196 -24.13 -22.58 15.45
CA LYS A 196 -23.60 -23.13 14.20
C LYS A 196 -24.52 -22.84 13.03
N LEU A 197 -25.84 -22.96 13.23
CA LEU A 197 -26.84 -22.63 12.22
C LEU A 197 -26.80 -21.14 11.88
N GLY A 198 -26.76 -20.27 12.90
CA GLY A 198 -26.62 -18.82 12.72
C GLY A 198 -25.37 -18.45 11.92
N LYS A 199 -24.22 -19.07 12.22
CA LYS A 199 -22.98 -18.86 11.44
C LYS A 199 -23.13 -19.26 9.96
N ILE A 200 -23.80 -20.38 9.67
CA ILE A 200 -24.02 -20.81 8.27
C ILE A 200 -24.95 -19.84 7.54
N LYS A 201 -26.04 -19.39 8.19
CA LYS A 201 -26.97 -18.41 7.62
C LYS A 201 -26.28 -17.07 7.34
N ASN A 202 -25.56 -16.53 8.32
CA ASN A 202 -24.78 -15.31 8.15
C ASN A 202 -23.76 -15.42 7.00
N ASN A 203 -23.12 -16.58 6.83
CA ASN A 203 -22.21 -16.81 5.71
C ASN A 203 -22.93 -16.83 4.35
N ILE A 204 -24.13 -17.40 4.28
CA ILE A 204 -24.97 -17.36 3.07
C ILE A 204 -25.36 -15.91 2.76
N ASP A 205 -25.81 -15.14 3.74
CA ASP A 205 -26.20 -13.74 3.55
C ASP A 205 -25.03 -12.87 3.10
N ASN A 206 -23.86 -13.02 3.71
CA ASN A 206 -22.65 -12.33 3.29
C ASN A 206 -22.21 -12.70 1.86
N LEU A 207 -22.32 -13.98 1.49
CA LEU A 207 -22.00 -14.41 0.12
C LEU A 207 -23.05 -13.96 -0.89
N ASN A 208 -24.32 -13.86 -0.50
CA ASN A 208 -25.38 -13.33 -1.37
C ASN A 208 -25.12 -11.86 -1.70
N LYS A 209 -24.61 -11.05 -0.76
CA LYS A 209 -24.19 -9.66 -1.02
C LYS A 209 -23.02 -9.55 -2.00
N LEU A 210 -22.17 -10.57 -2.10
CA LEU A 210 -21.02 -10.61 -3.01
C LEU A 210 -21.32 -11.29 -4.33
N LYS A 211 -22.38 -12.10 -4.39
CA LYS A 211 -22.71 -12.94 -5.55
C LYS A 211 -23.04 -12.03 -6.74
N PRO A 212 -22.36 -12.16 -7.88
CA PRO A 212 -22.72 -11.39 -9.06
C PRO A 212 -24.10 -11.79 -9.57
N SER A 213 -24.78 -10.84 -10.22
CA SER A 213 -26.01 -11.12 -10.97
C SER A 213 -25.79 -12.13 -12.09
N THR A 214 -24.60 -12.09 -12.73
CA THR A 214 -24.23 -12.91 -13.88
C THR A 214 -22.82 -13.48 -13.74
N GLY A 215 -22.59 -14.66 -14.32
CA GLY A 215 -21.27 -15.32 -14.30
C GLY A 215 -21.00 -16.16 -13.05
N SER A 216 -20.01 -17.04 -13.17
CA SER A 216 -19.47 -17.87 -12.08
C SER A 216 -18.07 -18.35 -12.45
N VAL A 217 -17.34 -19.00 -11.54
CA VAL A 217 -16.08 -19.66 -11.89
C VAL A 217 -16.34 -20.82 -12.85
N SER A 218 -16.15 -20.56 -14.14
CA SER A 218 -16.26 -21.56 -15.20
C SER A 218 -14.92 -22.25 -15.46
N GLY A 219 -14.94 -23.39 -16.16
CA GLY A 219 -13.71 -24.04 -16.62
C GLY A 219 -12.87 -23.16 -17.55
N ALA A 220 -13.49 -22.20 -18.26
CA ALA A 220 -12.76 -21.22 -19.05
C ALA A 220 -11.96 -20.26 -18.14
N VAL A 221 -12.62 -19.67 -17.14
CA VAL A 221 -11.96 -18.79 -16.14
C VAL A 221 -10.81 -19.51 -15.47
N ALA A 222 -11.00 -20.77 -15.06
CA ALA A 222 -9.94 -21.60 -14.50
C ALA A 222 -8.73 -21.74 -15.45
N ARG A 223 -8.94 -22.02 -16.74
CA ARG A 223 -7.86 -22.11 -17.74
C ARG A 223 -7.13 -20.78 -17.96
N HIS A 224 -7.80 -19.65 -17.82
CA HIS A 224 -7.17 -18.34 -17.89
C HIS A 224 -6.22 -18.12 -16.72
N ILE A 225 -6.66 -18.44 -15.51
CA ILE A 225 -5.84 -18.32 -14.31
C ILE A 225 -4.64 -19.28 -14.39
N GLN A 226 -4.85 -20.52 -14.83
CA GLN A 226 -3.76 -21.47 -15.10
C GLN A 226 -2.71 -20.91 -16.06
N ARG A 227 -3.13 -20.25 -17.14
CA ARG A 227 -2.19 -19.61 -18.08
C ARG A 227 -1.43 -18.45 -17.43
N TRP A 228 -2.11 -17.63 -16.65
CA TRP A 228 -1.47 -16.57 -15.87
C TRP A 228 -0.45 -17.13 -14.88
N THR A 229 -0.74 -18.23 -14.19
CA THR A 229 0.20 -18.87 -13.27
C THR A 229 1.47 -19.34 -13.97
N ARG A 230 1.37 -19.86 -15.20
CA ARG A 230 2.55 -20.29 -16.00
C ARG A 230 3.50 -19.16 -16.40
N THR A 231 3.04 -17.91 -16.33
CA THR A 231 3.88 -16.75 -16.63
C THR A 231 4.65 -16.25 -15.41
N LEU A 232 4.49 -16.89 -14.24
CA LEU A 232 5.29 -16.60 -13.05
C LEU A 232 6.67 -17.25 -13.17
N THR A 233 7.69 -16.44 -12.91
CA THR A 233 9.09 -16.85 -12.91
C THR A 233 9.41 -17.75 -11.71
N GLN A 234 10.54 -18.46 -11.78
CA GLN A 234 11.04 -19.24 -10.66
C GLN A 234 11.27 -18.36 -9.41
N GLN A 235 11.91 -17.20 -9.59
CA GLN A 235 12.20 -16.25 -8.52
C GLN A 235 10.93 -15.75 -7.83
N GLU A 236 9.87 -15.43 -8.58
CA GLU A 236 8.58 -15.04 -8.01
C GLU A 236 7.94 -16.17 -7.18
N LEU A 237 8.01 -17.41 -7.67
CA LEU A 237 7.47 -18.57 -6.95
C LEU A 237 8.28 -18.89 -5.68
N GLU A 238 9.60 -18.78 -5.73
CA GLU A 238 10.46 -18.92 -4.55
C GLU A 238 10.20 -17.78 -3.54
N TYR A 239 10.04 -16.56 -4.01
CA TYR A 239 9.64 -15.42 -3.18
C TYR A 239 8.31 -15.69 -2.47
N PHE A 240 7.30 -16.20 -3.18
CA PHE A 240 6.01 -16.57 -2.58
C PHE A 240 6.17 -17.70 -1.56
N ALA A 241 7.01 -18.68 -1.81
CA ALA A 241 7.25 -19.78 -0.89
C ALA A 241 7.93 -19.32 0.42
N LEU A 242 8.81 -18.32 0.34
CA LEU A 242 9.51 -17.74 1.50
C LEU A 242 8.67 -16.75 2.30
N HIS A 243 7.93 -15.86 1.64
CA HIS A 243 7.35 -14.68 2.28
C HIS A 243 5.84 -14.72 2.45
N MET A 244 5.13 -15.48 1.62
CA MET A 244 3.68 -15.44 1.58
C MET A 244 3.07 -16.67 2.27
N PRO A 245 1.92 -16.52 2.94
CA PRO A 245 1.18 -17.67 3.44
C PRO A 245 0.80 -18.60 2.29
N THR A 246 0.75 -19.90 2.58
CA THR A 246 0.38 -20.92 1.59
C THR A 246 -1.13 -21.00 1.35
N GLU A 247 -1.93 -20.48 2.28
CA GLU A 247 -3.40 -20.55 2.29
C GLU A 247 -4.06 -19.89 1.07
N PRO A 248 -3.66 -18.70 0.61
CA PRO A 248 -4.16 -18.11 -0.63
C PRO A 248 -3.97 -19.04 -1.84
N TRP A 249 -2.79 -19.67 -1.96
CA TRP A 249 -2.49 -20.60 -3.04
C TRP A 249 -3.29 -21.89 -2.95
N LYS A 250 -3.41 -22.49 -1.76
CA LYS A 250 -4.30 -23.65 -1.53
C LYS A 250 -5.72 -23.34 -1.97
N LYS A 251 -6.25 -22.19 -1.52
CA LYS A 251 -7.62 -21.76 -1.83
C LYS A 251 -7.81 -21.52 -3.32
N LEU A 252 -6.84 -20.89 -4.00
CA LEU A 252 -6.89 -20.70 -5.45
C LEU A 252 -6.84 -22.05 -6.18
N ALA A 253 -5.96 -22.96 -5.73
CA ALA A 253 -5.83 -24.30 -6.29
C ALA A 253 -7.10 -25.15 -6.12
N ASP A 254 -7.80 -25.05 -4.98
CA ASP A 254 -9.06 -25.74 -4.73
C ASP A 254 -10.20 -25.24 -5.65
N ILE A 255 -10.11 -24.00 -6.13
CA ILE A 255 -11.09 -23.41 -7.04
C ILE A 255 -10.74 -23.71 -8.51
N VAL A 256 -9.46 -23.59 -8.86
CA VAL A 256 -8.96 -23.62 -10.26
C VAL A 256 -8.48 -25.02 -10.68
N HIS A 257 -8.22 -25.92 -9.72
CA HIS A 257 -7.67 -27.25 -9.92
C HIS A 257 -6.34 -27.23 -10.69
N PHE A 258 -5.33 -26.55 -10.14
CA PHE A 258 -4.00 -26.47 -10.72
C PHE A 258 -3.33 -27.84 -10.84
N ASN A 259 -2.54 -28.02 -11.89
CA ASN A 259 -1.61 -29.14 -12.05
C ASN A 259 -0.19 -28.69 -11.64
N PRO A 260 0.45 -29.37 -10.67
CA PRO A 260 1.79 -28.99 -10.18
C PRO A 260 2.86 -28.84 -11.26
N ILE A 261 2.87 -29.74 -12.25
CA ILE A 261 3.94 -29.80 -13.26
C ILE A 261 3.63 -28.84 -14.42
N LYS A 262 2.38 -28.83 -14.88
CA LYS A 262 1.97 -28.05 -16.04
C LYS A 262 1.78 -26.56 -15.75
N ASP A 263 1.22 -26.23 -14.58
CA ASP A 263 0.87 -24.84 -14.25
C ASP A 263 1.99 -24.12 -13.50
N PHE A 264 2.91 -24.86 -12.87
CA PHE A 264 4.10 -24.34 -12.18
C PHE A 264 5.38 -24.96 -12.79
N SER A 265 5.53 -24.90 -14.11
CA SER A 265 6.65 -25.54 -14.81
C SER A 265 8.03 -25.01 -14.40
N SER A 266 8.11 -23.75 -13.96
CA SER A 266 9.33 -23.13 -13.42
C SER A 266 9.68 -23.61 -12.01
N LEU A 267 8.72 -24.15 -11.26
CA LEU A 267 8.93 -24.64 -9.89
C LEU A 267 7.89 -25.72 -9.51
N SER A 268 8.05 -26.92 -10.06
CA SER A 268 7.02 -27.97 -9.98
C SER A 268 6.71 -28.46 -8.55
N TRP A 269 7.63 -28.24 -7.61
CA TRP A 269 7.44 -28.56 -6.19
C TRP A 269 6.67 -27.49 -5.40
N PHE A 270 6.43 -26.29 -5.97
CA PHE A 270 5.77 -25.17 -5.29
C PHE A 270 4.36 -25.49 -4.80
N LEU A 271 3.54 -26.10 -5.66
CA LEU A 271 2.16 -26.45 -5.28
C LEU A 271 2.12 -27.56 -4.22
N PRO A 272 2.87 -28.68 -4.35
CA PRO A 272 3.05 -29.65 -3.26
C PRO A 272 3.53 -29.01 -1.96
N PHE A 273 4.45 -28.05 -2.04
CA PHE A 273 4.94 -27.30 -0.88
C PHE A 273 3.82 -26.51 -0.20
N CYS A 274 2.99 -25.83 -0.99
CA CYS A 274 1.80 -25.18 -0.47
C CYS A 274 0.91 -26.18 0.29
N PHE A 275 0.78 -27.44 -0.14
CA PHE A 275 0.01 -28.48 0.58
C PHE A 275 0.77 -29.22 1.69
N GLY A 276 1.97 -28.76 2.07
CA GLY A 276 2.73 -29.26 3.23
C GLY A 276 3.84 -30.24 2.90
N THR A 277 4.13 -30.50 1.61
CA THR A 277 5.35 -31.22 1.23
C THR A 277 6.57 -30.35 1.53
N PRO A 278 7.69 -30.88 2.07
CA PRO A 278 8.89 -30.07 2.23
C PRO A 278 9.44 -29.59 0.86
N ALA A 279 10.07 -28.43 0.84
CA ALA A 279 10.85 -27.98 -0.32
C ALA A 279 12.08 -28.88 -0.48
N PRO A 280 12.63 -29.06 -1.70
CA PRO A 280 13.83 -29.86 -1.91
C PRO A 280 15.01 -29.38 -1.06
N ASP A 281 15.81 -30.29 -0.51
CA ASP A 281 16.88 -29.97 0.46
C ASP A 281 17.94 -29.00 -0.09
N GLU A 282 18.19 -29.03 -1.41
CA GLU A 282 19.13 -28.14 -2.09
C GLU A 282 18.53 -26.76 -2.44
N SER A 283 17.22 -26.59 -2.28
CA SER A 283 16.56 -25.32 -2.60
C SER A 283 16.87 -24.26 -1.55
N MET A 284 16.97 -23.00 -1.99
CA MET A 284 17.05 -21.83 -1.11
C MET A 284 15.91 -21.85 -0.07
N VAL A 285 14.70 -22.25 -0.46
CA VAL A 285 13.54 -22.28 0.44
C VAL A 285 13.70 -23.28 1.57
N SER A 286 14.27 -24.46 1.31
CA SER A 286 14.55 -25.44 2.37
C SER A 286 15.66 -24.95 3.30
N ARG A 287 16.76 -24.44 2.74
CA ARG A 287 17.90 -23.92 3.53
C ARG A 287 17.53 -22.71 4.39
N CYS A 288 16.70 -21.81 3.89
CA CYS A 288 16.24 -20.64 4.63
C CYS A 288 15.23 -20.99 5.74
N ARG A 289 14.66 -22.20 5.76
CA ARG A 289 13.75 -22.61 6.85
C ARG A 289 14.49 -22.75 8.19
N ASP A 290 15.76 -23.12 8.12
CA ASP A 290 16.64 -23.30 9.28
C ASP A 290 17.55 -22.08 9.48
N LEU A 291 17.14 -20.88 9.03
CA LEU A 291 17.93 -19.66 9.22
C LEU A 291 18.04 -19.34 10.72
N THR A 292 19.28 -19.27 11.21
CA THR A 292 19.61 -18.91 12.59
C THR A 292 20.60 -17.76 12.61
N LYS A 293 20.81 -17.18 13.79
CA LYS A 293 21.77 -16.09 14.00
C LYS A 293 23.20 -16.50 13.66
N GLU A 294 23.52 -17.78 13.85
CA GLU A 294 24.85 -18.34 13.69
C GLU A 294 25.16 -18.71 12.22
N ASN A 295 24.16 -19.16 11.46
CA ASN A 295 24.38 -19.63 10.08
C ASN A 295 24.07 -18.58 9.00
N ILE A 296 23.40 -17.48 9.34
CA ILE A 296 22.90 -16.50 8.36
C ILE A 296 24.00 -15.95 7.43
N ASN A 297 25.15 -15.56 7.99
CA ASN A 297 26.25 -15.01 7.20
C ASN A 297 26.86 -16.05 6.24
N ASN A 298 26.81 -17.34 6.58
CA ASN A 298 27.25 -18.41 5.68
C ASN A 298 26.23 -18.67 4.57
N LEU A 299 24.94 -18.65 4.90
CA LEU A 299 23.86 -18.83 3.93
C LEU A 299 23.78 -17.69 2.91
N ILE A 300 24.08 -16.45 3.31
CA ILE A 300 24.17 -15.30 2.39
C ILE A 300 25.35 -15.45 1.41
N LYS A 301 26.41 -16.19 1.79
CA LYS A 301 27.51 -16.53 0.88
C LYS A 301 27.07 -17.55 -0.17
N GLU A 302 26.23 -18.50 0.22
CA GLU A 302 25.74 -19.57 -0.66
C GLU A 302 24.59 -19.11 -1.58
N PHE A 303 23.63 -18.35 -1.05
CA PHE A 303 22.39 -17.97 -1.74
C PHE A 303 22.19 -16.45 -1.79
N LYS A 304 21.53 -15.98 -2.85
CA LYS A 304 21.05 -14.60 -2.98
C LYS A 304 19.70 -14.44 -2.27
N ILE A 305 19.71 -14.47 -0.94
CA ILE A 305 18.48 -14.43 -0.13
C ILE A 305 17.94 -13.00 -0.12
N PRO A 306 16.66 -12.75 -0.51
CA PRO A 306 16.09 -11.41 -0.49
C PRO A 306 16.17 -10.77 0.90
N TYR A 307 16.54 -9.48 0.97
CA TYR A 307 16.73 -8.80 2.26
C TYR A 307 15.46 -8.81 3.13
N SER A 308 14.26 -8.78 2.53
CA SER A 308 12.99 -8.87 3.24
C SER A 308 12.89 -10.10 4.15
N HIS A 309 13.55 -11.20 3.79
CA HIS A 309 13.61 -12.42 4.60
C HIS A 309 14.66 -12.32 5.73
N LEU A 310 15.76 -11.63 5.44
CA LEU A 310 16.90 -11.45 6.35
C LEU A 310 16.66 -10.37 7.41
N LYS A 311 15.70 -9.47 7.18
CA LYS A 311 15.42 -8.30 8.04
C LYS A 311 15.26 -8.62 9.53
N GLN A 312 14.67 -9.77 9.86
CA GLN A 312 14.50 -10.20 11.27
C GLN A 312 15.84 -10.50 11.99
N PHE A 313 16.93 -10.64 11.24
CA PHE A 313 18.28 -10.92 11.72
C PHE A 313 19.26 -9.78 11.49
N LYS A 314 18.77 -8.58 11.15
CA LYS A 314 19.60 -7.42 10.78
C LYS A 314 20.76 -7.12 11.74
N ASP A 315 20.55 -7.32 13.04
CA ASP A 315 21.57 -7.05 14.08
C ASP A 315 22.71 -8.11 14.11
N HIS A 316 22.58 -9.21 13.36
CA HIS A 316 23.55 -10.32 13.29
C HIS A 316 24.27 -10.38 11.94
N LEU A 317 23.93 -9.46 11.02
CA LEU A 317 24.59 -9.34 9.72
C LEU A 317 25.92 -8.62 9.89
N ASN A 318 27.02 -9.25 9.46
CA ASN A 318 28.31 -8.60 9.40
C ASN A 318 28.43 -7.67 8.18
N ASP A 319 29.42 -6.79 8.17
CA ASP A 319 29.62 -5.82 7.09
C ASP A 319 29.81 -6.47 5.71
N GLU A 320 30.46 -7.65 5.66
CA GLU A 320 30.63 -8.42 4.43
C GLU A 320 29.27 -8.86 3.86
N SER A 321 28.38 -9.38 4.72
CA SER A 321 27.05 -9.83 4.33
C SER A 321 26.14 -8.67 3.98
N LYS A 322 26.19 -7.55 4.72
CA LYS A 322 25.46 -6.32 4.38
C LYS A 322 25.86 -5.79 3.00
N ALA A 323 27.16 -5.70 2.72
CA ALA A 323 27.66 -5.29 1.42
C ALA A 323 27.25 -6.28 0.31
N ARG A 324 27.30 -7.59 0.59
CA ARG A 324 26.87 -8.62 -0.36
C ARG A 324 25.39 -8.51 -0.68
N ILE A 325 24.52 -8.36 0.33
CA ILE A 325 23.09 -8.11 0.15
C ILE A 325 22.87 -6.89 -0.75
N ALA A 326 23.52 -5.75 -0.43
CA ALA A 326 23.41 -4.54 -1.22
C ALA A 326 23.91 -4.72 -2.68
N SER A 327 24.82 -5.65 -2.94
CA SER A 327 25.31 -5.91 -4.29
C SER A 327 24.36 -6.76 -5.14
N TYR A 328 23.65 -7.72 -4.55
CA TYR A 328 22.81 -8.66 -5.32
C TYR A 328 21.31 -8.37 -5.28
N GLU A 329 20.83 -7.54 -4.34
CA GLU A 329 19.40 -7.24 -4.22
C GLU A 329 18.91 -6.60 -5.52
N ASP A 330 17.84 -7.15 -6.12
CA ASP A 330 17.42 -6.79 -7.48
C ASP A 330 16.98 -5.32 -7.62
N LYS A 331 16.51 -4.72 -6.52
CA LYS A 331 15.99 -3.35 -6.51
C LYS A 331 16.81 -2.46 -5.59
N LEU A 332 17.42 -1.41 -6.14
CA LEU A 332 18.07 -0.37 -5.35
C LEU A 332 17.12 0.26 -4.32
N ASP A 333 15.83 0.38 -4.65
CA ASP A 333 14.78 0.82 -3.73
C ASP A 333 14.79 0.05 -2.40
N THR A 334 14.97 -1.27 -2.42
CA THR A 334 15.00 -2.09 -1.21
C THR A 334 16.18 -1.68 -0.32
N ILE A 335 17.33 -1.42 -0.92
CA ILE A 335 18.56 -1.07 -0.20
C ILE A 335 18.41 0.31 0.45
N ILE A 336 17.92 1.29 -0.32
CA ILE A 336 17.68 2.65 0.17
C ILE A 336 16.59 2.66 1.24
N TRP A 337 15.53 1.86 1.07
CA TRP A 337 14.45 1.72 2.05
C TRP A 337 14.96 1.25 3.40
N TYR A 338 15.93 0.33 3.41
CA TYR A 338 16.50 -0.29 4.61
C TYR A 338 17.94 0.14 4.89
N TYR A 339 18.28 1.37 4.50
CA TYR A 339 19.64 1.91 4.59
C TYR A 339 20.24 1.76 6.00
N GLU A 340 19.47 2.07 7.05
CA GLU A 340 19.88 2.00 8.45
C GLU A 340 20.25 0.58 8.87
N ASP A 341 19.49 -0.41 8.40
CA ASP A 341 19.71 -1.80 8.74
C ASP A 341 20.96 -2.36 8.01
N LEU A 342 21.17 -1.94 6.77
CA LEU A 342 22.27 -2.38 5.91
C LEU A 342 23.54 -1.52 6.02
N GLN A 343 23.53 -0.50 6.90
CA GLN A 343 24.64 0.43 7.04
C GLN A 343 25.96 -0.31 7.33
N CYS A 344 26.94 -0.08 6.46
CA CYS A 344 28.32 -0.57 6.55
C CYS A 344 29.23 0.33 5.70
N ILE A 345 30.54 0.21 5.85
CA ILE A 345 31.54 1.07 5.19
C ILE A 345 31.41 1.07 3.66
N LYS A 346 30.99 -0.05 3.07
CA LYS A 346 30.89 -0.21 1.60
C LYS A 346 29.54 0.20 1.02
N LEU A 347 28.51 0.41 1.84
CA LEU A 347 27.14 0.57 1.37
C LEU A 347 26.98 1.76 0.41
N ASP A 348 27.49 2.94 0.81
CA ASP A 348 27.38 4.15 -0.01
C ASP A 348 28.10 4.01 -1.36
N GLY A 349 29.26 3.35 -1.36
CA GLY A 349 30.01 3.06 -2.59
C GLY A 349 29.22 2.17 -3.55
N ILE A 350 28.55 1.14 -3.02
CA ILE A 350 27.70 0.23 -3.79
C ILE A 350 26.49 0.97 -4.37
N ILE A 351 25.80 1.80 -3.56
CA ILE A 351 24.65 2.57 -4.04
C ILE A 351 25.08 3.52 -5.15
N SER A 352 26.15 4.30 -4.95
CA SER A 352 26.67 5.22 -5.96
C SER A 352 27.12 4.51 -7.24
N GLU A 353 27.75 3.33 -7.13
CA GLU A 353 28.15 2.53 -8.30
C GLU A 353 26.93 2.06 -9.10
N ARG A 354 25.89 1.53 -8.42
CA ARG A 354 24.65 1.10 -9.05
C ARG A 354 23.92 2.26 -9.75
N LEU A 355 23.87 3.43 -9.11
CA LEU A 355 23.32 4.64 -9.71
C LEU A 355 24.10 5.09 -10.95
N ARG A 356 25.44 5.07 -10.91
CA ARG A 356 26.29 5.38 -12.08
C ARG A 356 26.13 4.38 -13.22
N ASN A 357 25.84 3.12 -12.88
CA ASN A 357 25.53 2.08 -13.86
C ASN A 357 24.12 2.23 -14.47
N GLY A 358 23.39 3.29 -14.13
CA GLY A 358 22.10 3.61 -14.71
C GLY A 358 20.91 2.93 -14.02
N GLU A 359 21.11 2.32 -12.85
CA GLU A 359 19.99 1.76 -12.10
C GLU A 359 19.08 2.88 -11.59
N GLN A 360 17.79 2.77 -11.88
CA GLN A 360 16.80 3.77 -11.51
C GLN A 360 16.20 3.50 -10.13
N ILE A 361 15.84 4.59 -9.46
CA ILE A 361 15.08 4.54 -8.21
C ILE A 361 13.59 4.72 -8.53
N THR A 362 12.80 3.73 -8.16
CA THR A 362 11.33 3.73 -8.31
C THR A 362 10.60 3.98 -6.99
N LEU A 363 11.33 4.41 -5.96
CA LEU A 363 10.76 4.76 -4.67
C LEU A 363 9.67 5.83 -4.82
N PRO A 364 8.57 5.73 -4.05
CA PRO A 364 7.65 6.83 -3.83
C PRO A 364 8.43 8.10 -3.47
N TYR A 365 8.08 9.24 -4.08
CA TYR A 365 8.87 10.46 -3.97
C TYR A 365 8.96 10.93 -2.51
N GLY A 366 7.85 10.85 -1.78
CA GLY A 366 7.86 11.15 -0.34
C GLY A 366 8.76 10.21 0.47
N LYS A 367 8.89 8.93 0.08
CA LYS A 367 9.85 8.03 0.72
C LYS A 367 11.28 8.47 0.42
N LEU A 368 11.60 8.82 -0.82
CA LEU A 368 12.92 9.32 -1.20
C LEU A 368 13.31 10.54 -0.35
N MET A 369 12.38 11.47 -0.14
CA MET A 369 12.58 12.63 0.73
C MET A 369 12.87 12.25 2.20
N GLU A 370 12.14 11.26 2.73
CA GLU A 370 12.39 10.74 4.08
C GLU A 370 13.80 10.14 4.19
N ARG A 371 14.24 9.40 3.16
CA ARG A 371 15.57 8.77 3.12
C ARG A 371 16.67 9.81 2.99
N LEU A 372 16.48 10.85 2.18
CA LEU A 372 17.41 11.98 2.07
C LEU A 372 17.55 12.73 3.40
N LEU A 373 16.43 12.99 4.10
CA LEU A 373 16.47 13.62 5.42
C LEU A 373 17.27 12.78 6.41
N LEU A 374 17.09 11.46 6.40
CA LEU A 374 17.85 10.55 7.25
C LEU A 374 19.34 10.59 6.93
N LEU A 375 19.71 10.47 5.65
CA LEU A 375 21.11 10.53 5.21
C LEU A 375 21.78 11.84 5.61
N ARG A 376 21.05 12.96 5.49
CA ARG A 376 21.53 14.28 5.91
C ARG A 376 21.78 14.34 7.41
N ARG A 377 20.87 13.83 8.25
CA ARG A 377 21.07 13.76 9.70
C ARG A 377 22.30 12.95 10.08
N VAL A 378 22.49 11.78 9.44
CA VAL A 378 23.67 10.93 9.67
C VAL A 378 24.96 11.68 9.31
N GLN A 379 24.97 12.45 8.22
CA GLN A 379 26.12 13.28 7.86
C GLN A 379 26.37 14.40 8.87
N ASP A 380 25.32 15.09 9.34
CA ASP A 380 25.44 16.17 10.31
C ASP A 380 25.98 15.67 11.66
N ASP A 381 25.50 14.52 12.13
CA ASP A 381 25.98 13.89 13.37
C ASP A 381 27.45 13.47 13.27
N ALA A 382 27.87 12.93 12.11
CA ALA A 382 29.25 12.60 11.84
C ALA A 382 30.15 13.85 11.83
N ASN A 383 29.69 14.94 11.21
CA ASN A 383 30.40 16.22 11.16
C ASN A 383 30.55 16.86 12.55
N GLN A 384 29.50 16.82 13.37
CA GLN A 384 29.55 17.32 14.75
C GLN A 384 30.53 16.51 15.61
N THR A 385 30.52 15.18 15.48
CA THR A 385 31.43 14.29 16.19
C THR A 385 32.89 14.54 15.79
N ALA A 386 33.15 14.71 14.49
CA ALA A 386 34.47 15.06 13.98
C ALA A 386 34.95 16.43 14.48
N ALA A 387 34.06 17.43 14.55
CA ALA A 387 34.38 18.75 15.08
C ALA A 387 34.77 18.69 16.57
N LEU A 388 34.06 17.91 17.38
CA LEU A 388 34.39 17.70 18.79
C LEU A 388 35.74 16.98 18.97
N LEU A 389 36.02 15.93 18.18
CA LEU A 389 37.31 15.23 18.22
C LEU A 389 38.48 16.15 17.83
N ASN A 390 38.30 16.99 16.81
CA ASN A 390 39.30 17.97 16.40
C ASN A 390 39.53 19.04 17.47
N PHE A 391 38.47 19.46 18.18
CA PHE A 391 38.59 20.38 19.31
C PHE A 391 39.40 19.76 20.47
N HIS A 392 39.19 18.48 20.79
CA HIS A 392 39.97 17.75 21.80
C HIS A 392 41.43 17.55 21.38
N ARG A 393 41.71 17.24 20.10
CA ARG A 393 43.09 17.14 19.57
C ARG A 393 43.88 18.43 19.71
N ARG A 394 43.24 19.60 19.55
CA ARG A 394 43.91 20.91 19.71
C ARG A 394 44.22 21.25 21.17
N ARG A 395 43.53 20.64 22.15
CA ARG A 395 43.76 20.89 23.59
C ARG A 395 44.63 19.83 24.27
N GLY A 396 44.73 18.61 23.75
CA GLY A 396 45.50 17.51 24.34
C GLY A 396 46.91 17.37 23.76
N ARG A 397 47.94 17.69 24.56
CA ARG A 397 49.37 17.48 24.26
C ARG A 397 49.77 16.00 24.48
N GLY A 398 49.00 15.06 23.95
CA GLY A 398 49.25 13.61 24.06
C GLY A 398 49.60 13.01 22.71
N GLN A 399 50.74 12.33 22.61
CA GLN A 399 51.13 11.53 21.43
C GLN A 399 50.08 10.43 21.18
N ILE A 400 49.27 10.58 20.13
CA ILE A 400 48.39 9.53 19.62
C ILE A 400 49.23 8.61 18.72
N THR A 401 49.17 7.31 18.95
CA THR A 401 49.83 6.27 18.16
C THR A 401 49.31 6.25 16.72
N SER A 402 50.20 6.04 15.74
CA SER A 402 49.93 6.13 14.29
C SER A 402 48.81 5.23 13.77
N ASP A 403 48.52 4.11 14.44
CA ASP A 403 47.54 3.13 13.96
C ASP A 403 46.10 3.64 14.04
N SER A 404 45.82 4.57 14.95
CA SER A 404 44.50 5.22 15.08
C SER A 404 44.27 6.30 14.01
N GLN A 405 45.26 6.65 13.18
CA GLN A 405 45.10 7.71 12.19
C GLN A 405 44.49 7.22 10.86
N ASN A 406 44.74 5.95 10.48
CA ASN A 406 44.21 5.40 9.22
C ASN A 406 42.70 5.10 9.30
N GLU A 407 42.17 4.72 10.46
CA GLU A 407 40.75 4.36 10.60
C GLU A 407 39.82 5.58 10.47
N TYR A 408 40.25 6.77 10.91
CA TYR A 408 39.42 8.00 10.83
C TYR A 408 39.56 8.75 9.50
N SER A 409 40.66 8.61 8.78
CA SER A 409 40.83 9.23 7.45
C SER A 409 39.84 8.70 6.42
N ILE A 410 39.32 7.49 6.60
CA ILE A 410 38.38 6.84 5.67
C ILE A 410 36.94 7.35 5.87
N GLN A 411 36.61 7.99 7.00
CA GLN A 411 35.25 8.47 7.30
C GLN A 411 34.92 9.86 6.76
N SER A 412 35.90 10.61 6.23
CA SER A 412 35.69 12.02 5.82
C SER A 412 35.28 12.21 4.35
N SER A 413 35.23 11.17 3.52
CA SER A 413 34.64 11.32 2.19
C SER A 413 33.14 11.53 2.37
N LYS A 414 32.63 12.75 2.13
CA LYS A 414 31.19 13.02 2.00
C LYS A 414 30.55 11.87 1.22
N SER A 415 29.48 11.26 1.76
CA SER A 415 28.89 10.10 1.10
C SER A 415 28.40 10.50 -0.29
N THR A 416 29.07 9.97 -1.32
CA THR A 416 28.73 10.24 -2.73
C THR A 416 27.28 9.89 -3.02
N CYS A 417 26.75 8.88 -2.31
CA CYS A 417 25.37 8.44 -2.37
C CYS A 417 24.37 9.57 -2.09
N TYR A 418 24.59 10.42 -1.08
CA TYR A 418 23.65 11.51 -0.76
C TYR A 418 23.52 12.49 -1.92
N SER A 419 24.64 12.94 -2.51
CA SER A 419 24.61 13.85 -3.66
C SER A 419 23.96 13.23 -4.89
N ASP A 420 24.21 11.94 -5.13
CA ASP A 420 23.60 11.20 -6.24
C ASP A 420 22.07 11.14 -6.07
N LEU A 421 21.59 10.76 -4.88
CA LEU A 421 20.16 10.71 -4.55
C LEU A 421 19.49 12.08 -4.57
N LEU A 422 20.19 13.12 -4.11
CA LEU A 422 19.69 14.48 -4.14
C LEU A 422 19.43 14.93 -5.58
N SER A 423 20.37 14.65 -6.50
CA SER A 423 20.21 14.97 -7.92
C SER A 423 19.00 14.26 -8.55
N ILE A 424 18.75 13.00 -8.16
CA ILE A 424 17.60 12.23 -8.63
C ILE A 424 16.30 12.82 -8.08
N ALA A 425 16.26 13.19 -6.80
CA ALA A 425 15.10 13.83 -6.18
C ALA A 425 14.78 15.17 -6.85
N GLU A 426 15.80 15.98 -7.18
CA GLU A 426 15.61 17.22 -7.95
C GLU A 426 14.97 16.95 -9.31
N VAL A 427 15.49 15.99 -10.07
CA VAL A 427 14.90 15.62 -11.37
C VAL A 427 13.46 15.13 -11.22
N GLN A 428 13.17 14.36 -10.17
CA GLN A 428 11.81 13.90 -9.89
C GLN A 428 10.88 15.07 -9.51
N LEU A 429 11.32 16.02 -8.69
CA LEU A 429 10.54 17.21 -8.34
C LEU A 429 10.09 17.99 -9.57
N HIS A 430 11.01 18.21 -10.52
CA HIS A 430 10.71 18.94 -11.76
C HIS A 430 9.73 18.19 -12.69
N LYS A 431 9.60 16.86 -12.54
CA LYS A 431 8.63 16.05 -13.28
C LYS A 431 7.23 16.15 -12.69
N ILE A 432 7.11 16.46 -11.39
CA ILE A 432 5.82 16.61 -10.72
C ILE A 432 5.17 17.90 -11.21
N LYS A 433 4.01 17.77 -11.85
CA LYS A 433 3.17 18.89 -12.25
C LYS A 433 1.89 18.84 -11.46
N LEU A 434 1.61 19.89 -10.70
CA LEU A 434 0.36 20.01 -9.97
C LEU A 434 -0.47 21.18 -10.52
N PRO A 435 -1.47 20.91 -11.36
CA PRO A 435 -2.22 21.93 -12.06
C PRO A 435 -3.28 22.55 -11.15
N LEU A 436 -2.87 23.19 -10.05
CA LEU A 436 -3.79 23.93 -9.18
C LEU A 436 -4.08 25.32 -9.75
N GLU A 437 -5.28 25.84 -9.48
CA GLU A 437 -5.63 27.20 -9.87
C GLU A 437 -4.76 28.20 -9.09
N SER A 438 -3.90 28.92 -9.82
CA SER A 438 -3.03 29.96 -9.28
C SER A 438 -3.73 31.32 -9.24
N PRO A 439 -3.44 32.18 -8.24
CA PRO A 439 -2.40 32.04 -7.20
C PRO A 439 -2.74 31.00 -6.12
N VAL A 440 -1.71 30.30 -5.63
CA VAL A 440 -1.80 29.30 -4.55
C VAL A 440 -1.07 29.81 -3.31
N ALA A 441 -1.63 29.57 -2.13
CA ALA A 441 -0.95 29.78 -0.85
C ALA A 441 -0.92 28.48 -0.03
N VAL A 442 0.27 28.15 0.48
CA VAL A 442 0.51 27.01 1.37
C VAL A 442 0.76 27.55 2.77
N ILE A 443 -0.10 27.16 3.70
CA ILE A 443 -0.09 27.59 5.09
C ILE A 443 0.30 26.39 5.96
N GLY A 444 1.51 26.41 6.52
CA GLY A 444 2.05 25.33 7.34
C GLY A 444 1.89 25.57 8.84
N ASP A 445 1.39 24.58 9.56
CA ASP A 445 1.27 24.61 11.01
C ASP A 445 2.61 24.29 11.68
N ALA A 446 3.06 25.20 12.54
CA ALA A 446 4.24 25.08 13.39
C ALA A 446 3.89 25.25 14.88
N SER A 447 2.65 24.97 15.26
CA SER A 447 2.19 24.96 16.65
C SER A 447 2.83 23.83 17.46
N GLY A 448 2.83 23.93 18.80
CA GLY A 448 3.43 22.90 19.67
C GLY A 448 2.78 21.51 19.53
N SER A 449 1.52 21.45 19.12
CA SER A 449 0.75 20.22 18.91
C SER A 449 1.27 19.38 17.72
N MET A 450 2.09 19.97 16.87
CA MET A 450 2.74 19.37 15.69
C MET A 450 4.15 18.81 15.95
N GLU A 451 4.66 18.77 17.18
CA GLU A 451 6.06 18.40 17.49
C GLU A 451 6.55 17.11 16.79
N VAL A 452 5.74 16.06 16.76
CA VAL A 452 6.07 14.79 16.09
C VAL A 452 5.97 14.90 14.56
N ALA A 453 5.04 15.71 14.08
CA ALA A 453 4.71 15.85 12.66
C ALA A 453 5.46 16.97 11.93
N ILE A 454 6.13 17.88 12.65
CA ILE A 454 6.62 19.16 12.11
C ILE A 454 7.58 18.99 10.93
N CYS A 455 8.51 18.02 11.00
CA CYS A 455 9.41 17.76 9.88
C CYS A 455 8.64 17.31 8.63
N THR A 456 7.66 16.43 8.79
CA THR A 456 6.85 15.93 7.66
C THR A 456 5.95 17.04 7.12
N ALA A 457 5.27 17.79 7.99
CA ALA A 457 4.45 18.93 7.61
C ALA A 457 5.28 19.98 6.83
N THR A 458 6.48 20.31 7.32
CA THR A 458 7.39 21.25 6.66
C THR A 458 7.85 20.75 5.30
N ILE A 459 8.15 19.45 5.15
CA ILE A 459 8.49 18.83 3.86
C ILE A 459 7.31 18.95 2.89
N LEU A 460 6.10 18.56 3.32
CA LEU A 460 4.89 18.65 2.49
C LEU A 460 4.62 20.09 2.06
N SER A 461 4.63 21.04 2.99
CA SER A 461 4.44 22.45 2.69
C SER A 461 5.47 22.96 1.68
N SER A 462 6.76 22.67 1.91
CA SER A 462 7.85 23.17 1.06
C SER A 462 7.83 22.55 -0.35
N ILE A 463 7.51 21.26 -0.48
CA ILE A 463 7.36 20.61 -1.79
C ILE A 463 6.19 21.20 -2.54
N LEU A 464 5.02 21.34 -1.90
CA LEU A 464 3.82 21.92 -2.53
C LEU A 464 4.06 23.37 -2.94
N THR A 465 4.78 24.14 -2.13
CA THR A 465 5.23 25.49 -2.48
C THR A 465 6.06 25.49 -3.76
N THR A 466 7.04 24.59 -3.86
CA THR A 466 7.94 24.53 -5.01
C THR A 466 7.20 24.08 -6.28
N VAL A 467 6.41 23.01 -6.18
CA VAL A 467 5.66 22.43 -7.32
C VAL A 467 4.58 23.38 -7.84
N CYS A 468 3.89 24.11 -6.96
CA CYS A 468 2.82 25.03 -7.35
C CYS A 468 3.28 26.47 -7.57
N SER A 469 4.58 26.77 -7.39
CA SER A 469 5.07 28.16 -7.31
C SER A 469 4.23 29.00 -6.33
N ALA A 470 3.84 28.40 -5.21
CA ALA A 470 2.91 28.99 -4.25
C ALA A 470 3.61 29.95 -3.30
N LYS A 471 2.81 30.77 -2.59
CA LYS A 471 3.28 31.46 -1.38
C LYS A 471 3.40 30.46 -0.23
N LEU A 472 4.39 30.65 0.63
CA LEU A 472 4.60 29.84 1.84
C LEU A 472 4.64 30.74 3.07
N ASN A 473 3.77 30.45 4.01
CA ASN A 473 3.82 31.02 5.35
C ASN A 473 3.56 29.92 6.38
N PHE A 474 4.13 30.10 7.56
CA PHE A 474 3.89 29.24 8.70
C PHE A 474 3.09 29.99 9.77
N PHE A 475 2.44 29.26 10.66
CA PHE A 475 1.75 29.86 11.80
C PHE A 475 1.92 29.03 13.07
N ASN A 476 1.82 29.71 14.20
CA ASN A 476 1.62 29.10 15.51
C ASN A 476 0.55 29.90 16.26
N THR A 477 0.94 30.70 17.26
CA THR A 477 0.11 31.78 17.81
C THR A 477 -0.03 32.92 16.79
N ASP A 478 1.03 33.19 16.02
CA ASP A 478 1.10 34.26 15.02
C ASP A 478 1.58 33.69 13.68
N MET A 479 1.39 34.45 12.61
CA MET A 479 1.96 34.14 11.29
C MET A 479 3.44 34.53 11.25
N PHE A 480 4.27 33.68 10.66
CA PHE A 480 5.65 34.02 10.34
C PHE A 480 6.07 33.48 8.97
N LEU A 481 7.01 34.17 8.35
CA LEU A 481 7.59 33.75 7.08
C LEU A 481 8.79 32.82 7.34
N PRO A 482 9.02 31.80 6.49
CA PRO A 482 10.24 31.02 6.58
C PRO A 482 11.47 31.87 6.29
N ALA A 483 12.64 31.42 6.75
CA ALA A 483 13.92 32.11 6.51
C ALA A 483 14.23 32.30 5.02
N PHE A 484 13.71 31.41 4.17
CA PHE A 484 13.78 31.49 2.72
C PHE A 484 12.61 30.71 2.10
N THR A 485 12.22 31.07 0.87
CA THR A 485 11.27 30.28 0.08
C THR A 485 12.03 29.12 -0.59
N PRO A 486 11.60 27.87 -0.39
CA PRO A 486 12.31 26.72 -0.94
C PRO A 486 12.23 26.71 -2.47
N LYS A 487 13.37 26.46 -3.11
CA LYS A 487 13.48 26.28 -4.57
C LYS A 487 14.07 24.94 -4.96
N THR A 488 14.86 24.35 -4.06
CA THR A 488 15.57 23.08 -4.23
C THR A 488 15.17 22.09 -3.14
N ILE A 489 15.48 20.80 -3.33
CA ILE A 489 15.36 19.75 -2.32
C ILE A 489 16.23 20.04 -1.12
N GLU A 490 17.42 20.59 -1.34
CA GLU A 490 18.32 20.98 -0.25
C GLU A 490 17.67 22.07 0.62
N ASP A 491 16.99 23.04 0.01
CA ASP A 491 16.20 24.07 0.71
C ASP A 491 15.06 23.43 1.53
N VAL A 492 14.30 22.51 0.92
CA VAL A 492 13.20 21.78 1.57
C VAL A 492 13.70 21.04 2.82
N LEU A 493 14.80 20.28 2.69
CA LEU A 493 15.39 19.54 3.79
C LEU A 493 15.95 20.46 4.87
N THR A 494 16.54 21.60 4.48
CA THR A 494 17.04 22.61 5.41
C THR A 494 15.89 23.19 6.22
N LEU A 495 14.81 23.62 5.59
CA LEU A 495 13.62 24.11 6.30
C LEU A 495 13.09 23.07 7.27
N ALA A 496 12.95 21.81 6.84
CA ALA A 496 12.44 20.73 7.67
C ALA A 496 13.28 20.46 8.94
N LEU A 497 14.58 20.76 8.91
CA LEU A 497 15.48 20.63 10.07
C LEU A 497 15.49 21.89 10.95
N THR A 498 15.23 23.08 10.38
CA THR A 498 15.29 24.35 11.11
C THR A 498 13.95 24.78 11.72
N THR A 499 12.82 24.40 11.13
CA THR A 499 11.48 24.79 11.61
C THR A 499 11.14 24.02 12.88
N LYS A 500 10.69 24.74 13.92
CA LYS A 500 10.36 24.17 15.24
C LYS A 500 8.88 24.37 15.58
N ALA A 501 8.27 23.31 16.09
CA ALA A 501 6.94 23.34 16.67
C ALA A 501 6.94 24.11 18.00
N THR A 502 6.14 25.18 18.12
CA THR A 502 6.10 26.05 19.31
C THR A 502 4.74 26.74 19.44
N GLY A 503 4.40 27.25 20.62
CA GLY A 503 3.23 28.12 20.79
C GLY A 503 1.88 27.40 20.72
N ARG A 504 0.82 28.18 20.51
CA ARG A 504 -0.57 27.71 20.37
C ARG A 504 -0.92 27.46 18.90
N THR A 505 -2.16 27.06 18.63
CA THR A 505 -2.63 26.70 17.29
C THR A 505 -3.70 27.70 16.87
N ALA A 506 -3.30 28.71 16.09
CA ALA A 506 -4.17 29.76 15.56
C ALA A 506 -4.20 29.72 14.02
N ASN A 507 -4.94 28.76 13.44
CA ASN A 507 -5.03 28.57 11.99
C ASN A 507 -5.44 29.85 11.26
N ALA A 508 -6.34 30.64 11.85
CA ALA A 508 -6.74 31.94 11.32
C ALA A 508 -5.55 32.87 11.02
N ALA A 509 -4.49 32.82 11.83
CA ALA A 509 -3.33 33.71 11.69
C ALA A 509 -2.65 33.53 10.33
N GLY A 510 -2.61 32.30 9.81
CA GLY A 510 -2.06 32.02 8.49
C GLY A 510 -2.85 32.64 7.32
N LEU A 511 -4.13 32.99 7.54
CA LEU A 511 -5.01 33.58 6.53
C LEU A 511 -5.09 35.11 6.61
N VAL A 512 -4.85 35.70 7.79
CA VAL A 512 -4.91 37.16 8.04
C VAL A 512 -4.18 37.99 6.98
N PRO A 513 -2.92 37.70 6.59
CA PRO A 513 -2.19 38.56 5.64
C PRO A 513 -2.88 38.68 4.28
N TYR A 514 -3.54 37.61 3.83
CA TYR A 514 -4.25 37.58 2.55
C TYR A 514 -5.58 38.29 2.62
N TYR A 515 -6.29 38.18 3.75
CA TYR A 515 -7.56 38.87 3.96
C TYR A 515 -7.37 40.38 4.12
N ASP A 516 -6.44 40.80 4.98
CA ASP A 516 -6.17 42.22 5.25
C ASP A 516 -5.60 42.92 4.02
N GLY A 517 -4.71 42.24 3.27
CA GLY A 517 -4.18 42.73 2.01
C GLY A 517 -5.17 42.68 0.83
N LYS A 518 -6.38 42.12 1.02
CA LYS A 518 -7.35 41.80 -0.03
C LYS A 518 -6.71 41.07 -1.22
N GLU A 519 -5.74 40.21 -0.93
CA GLU A 519 -4.99 39.47 -1.95
C GLU A 519 -5.83 38.30 -2.46
N ILE A 520 -5.96 38.16 -3.78
CA ILE A 520 -6.69 37.06 -4.41
C ILE A 520 -5.81 35.81 -4.47
N ILE A 521 -6.20 34.79 -3.71
CA ILE A 521 -5.67 33.43 -3.70
C ILE A 521 -6.82 32.52 -4.13
N LYS A 522 -6.59 31.71 -5.16
CA LYS A 522 -7.63 30.82 -5.70
C LYS A 522 -7.67 29.48 -4.97
N THR A 523 -6.51 29.02 -4.49
CA THR A 523 -6.38 27.75 -3.77
C THR A 523 -5.54 27.94 -2.51
N PHE A 524 -6.10 27.58 -1.37
CA PHE A 524 -5.37 27.47 -0.11
C PHE A 524 -5.07 26.01 0.19
N ILE A 525 -3.84 25.72 0.59
CA ILE A 525 -3.43 24.43 1.14
C ILE A 525 -3.04 24.64 2.60
N MET A 526 -3.83 24.08 3.52
CA MET A 526 -3.60 24.16 4.95
C MET A 526 -3.01 22.84 5.45
N VAL A 527 -1.81 22.87 6.01
CA VAL A 527 -1.10 21.70 6.55
C VAL A 527 -1.09 21.80 8.07
N THR A 528 -1.96 21.06 8.78
CA THR A 528 -2.26 21.26 10.21
C THR A 528 -2.78 19.99 10.87
N ASP A 529 -2.85 19.92 12.19
CA ASP A 529 -3.62 18.90 12.92
C ASP A 529 -5.12 19.26 13.11
N GLU A 530 -5.52 20.46 12.66
CA GLU A 530 -6.88 21.02 12.75
C GLU A 530 -7.37 21.29 14.19
N GLU A 531 -6.46 21.36 15.18
CA GLU A 531 -6.79 21.63 16.59
C GLU A 531 -6.72 23.13 16.94
N GLU A 532 -7.46 23.96 16.19
CA GLU A 532 -7.48 25.42 16.42
C GLU A 532 -7.98 25.74 17.85
N ASN A 533 -7.12 26.37 18.64
CA ASN A 533 -7.35 26.63 20.06
C ASN A 533 -7.17 28.11 20.45
N THR A 534 -6.79 28.97 19.51
CA THR A 534 -6.59 30.41 19.72
C THR A 534 -7.07 31.18 18.49
N GLU A 535 -7.66 32.35 18.72
CA GLU A 535 -8.13 33.26 17.66
C GLU A 535 -6.99 34.14 17.15
N ALA A 536 -7.06 34.54 15.87
CA ALA A 536 -6.15 35.52 15.30
C ALA A 536 -6.74 36.93 15.35
N GLN A 537 -5.86 37.94 15.41
CA GLN A 537 -6.26 39.35 15.36
C GLN A 537 -6.15 39.87 13.93
N LEU A 538 -7.21 40.51 13.45
CA LEU A 538 -7.22 41.27 12.18
C LEU A 538 -6.61 42.66 12.37
N ALA A 539 -6.28 43.35 11.27
CA ALA A 539 -5.76 44.72 11.30
C ALA A 539 -6.69 45.74 12.01
N ASP A 540 -7.99 45.46 12.11
CA ASP A 540 -8.97 46.29 12.83
C ASP A 540 -9.09 45.96 14.33
N GLY A 541 -8.32 44.98 14.83
CA GLY A 541 -8.36 44.50 16.20
C GLY A 541 -9.47 43.48 16.50
N THR A 542 -10.18 42.99 15.47
CA THR A 542 -11.17 41.93 15.62
C THR A 542 -10.49 40.57 15.79
N SER A 543 -10.90 39.84 16.82
CA SER A 543 -10.51 38.45 17.06
C SER A 543 -11.39 37.50 16.26
N ILE A 544 -10.81 36.57 15.49
CA ILE A 544 -11.55 35.68 14.59
C ILE A 544 -10.92 34.28 14.49
N ARG A 545 -11.76 33.25 14.31
CA ARG A 545 -11.37 31.86 14.03
C ARG A 545 -11.26 31.57 12.54
N PHE A 546 -10.59 30.48 12.18
CA PHE A 546 -10.28 30.21 10.78
C PHE A 546 -11.53 30.01 9.92
N PHE A 547 -12.52 29.24 10.41
CA PHE A 547 -13.76 28.99 9.66
C PHE A 547 -14.45 30.31 9.28
N ASP A 548 -14.68 31.18 10.25
CA ASP A 548 -15.34 32.47 10.03
C ASP A 548 -14.53 33.39 9.11
N LEU A 549 -13.21 33.44 9.29
CA LEU A 549 -12.33 34.25 8.45
C LEU A 549 -12.30 33.75 7.00
N PHE A 550 -12.26 32.44 6.79
CA PHE A 550 -12.28 31.85 5.46
C PHE A 550 -13.63 32.07 4.76
N MET A 551 -14.74 31.98 5.48
CA MET A 551 -16.06 32.31 4.92
C MET A 551 -16.17 33.80 4.55
N LYS A 552 -15.65 34.71 5.39
CA LYS A 552 -15.52 36.13 5.03
C LYS A 552 -14.65 36.34 3.79
N TYR A 553 -13.50 35.68 3.73
CA TYR A 553 -12.61 35.72 2.57
C TYR A 553 -13.34 35.28 1.28
N ARG A 554 -14.11 34.19 1.34
CA ARG A 554 -14.89 33.69 0.20
C ARG A 554 -15.98 34.67 -0.26
N ALA A 555 -16.62 35.33 0.68
CA ALA A 555 -17.70 36.28 0.40
C ALA A 555 -17.18 37.62 -0.16
N GLU A 556 -16.07 38.13 0.39
CA GLU A 556 -15.60 39.48 0.11
C GLU A 556 -14.50 39.55 -0.96
N ILE A 557 -13.67 38.52 -1.08
CA ILE A 557 -12.45 38.55 -1.91
C ILE A 557 -12.56 37.57 -3.08
N TYR A 558 -12.62 36.27 -2.80
CA TYR A 558 -12.65 35.25 -3.85
C TYR A 558 -13.17 33.91 -3.31
N PRO A 559 -14.05 33.17 -4.04
CA PRO A 559 -14.55 31.85 -3.64
C PRO A 559 -13.46 30.76 -3.77
N ALA A 560 -12.43 30.86 -2.95
CA ALA A 560 -11.25 30.03 -2.99
C ALA A 560 -11.54 28.56 -2.63
N LYS A 561 -10.77 27.65 -3.24
CA LYS A 561 -10.72 26.24 -2.88
C LYS A 561 -9.85 26.04 -1.64
N LEU A 562 -10.17 25.03 -0.84
CA LEU A 562 -9.43 24.72 0.38
C LEU A 562 -9.04 23.24 0.42
N VAL A 563 -7.75 22.98 0.57
CA VAL A 563 -7.20 21.64 0.74
C VAL A 563 -6.60 21.54 2.14
N PHE A 564 -7.16 20.66 2.96
CA PHE A 564 -6.56 20.26 4.23
C PHE A 564 -5.61 19.08 4.04
N ILE A 565 -4.41 19.21 4.59
CA ILE A 565 -3.47 18.13 4.83
C ILE A 565 -3.38 17.97 6.35
N SER A 566 -4.19 17.04 6.85
CA SER A 566 -4.57 16.92 8.25
C SER A 566 -3.76 15.85 8.96
N PHE A 567 -3.13 16.20 10.07
CA PHE A 567 -2.41 15.27 10.95
C PHE A 567 -3.29 14.84 12.11
N ILE A 568 -4.04 13.75 11.93
CA ILE A 568 -5.05 13.29 12.89
C ILE A 568 -4.57 12.07 13.67
N SER A 569 -5.03 11.94 14.92
CA SER A 569 -4.63 10.83 15.81
C SER A 569 -5.14 9.47 15.32
N ASN A 570 -6.35 9.43 14.74
CA ASN A 570 -6.96 8.20 14.21
C ASN A 570 -7.33 8.38 12.74
N GLN A 571 -6.88 7.47 11.88
CA GLN A 571 -7.08 7.55 10.42
C GLN A 571 -8.55 7.54 10.00
N HIS A 572 -9.45 7.03 10.85
CA HIS A 572 -10.89 7.00 10.57
C HIS A 572 -11.62 8.27 10.98
N ASP A 573 -11.02 9.10 11.84
CA ASP A 573 -11.67 10.32 12.32
C ASP A 573 -11.57 11.42 11.27
N GLN A 574 -12.48 12.39 11.31
CA GLN A 574 -12.38 13.62 10.52
C GLN A 574 -11.80 14.73 11.39
N GLY A 575 -11.15 15.70 10.75
CA GLY A 575 -10.57 16.83 11.47
C GLY A 575 -11.68 17.79 11.89
N GLN A 576 -11.50 18.48 13.01
CA GLN A 576 -12.54 19.32 13.60
C GLN A 576 -13.00 20.40 12.60
N MET A 577 -12.03 21.12 12.02
CA MET A 577 -12.31 22.20 11.08
C MET A 577 -12.99 21.66 9.82
N TYR A 578 -12.52 20.53 9.28
CA TYR A 578 -13.13 19.91 8.11
C TYR A 578 -14.59 19.51 8.36
N ILE A 579 -14.93 19.00 9.56
CA ILE A 579 -16.32 18.71 9.94
C ILE A 579 -17.17 19.99 9.93
N GLU A 580 -16.64 21.11 10.42
CA GLU A 580 -17.33 22.41 10.39
C GLU A 580 -17.67 22.83 8.94
N PHE A 581 -16.71 22.68 8.02
CA PHE A 581 -16.94 22.92 6.58
C PHE A 581 -17.96 21.97 5.95
N GLN A 582 -17.93 20.68 6.29
CA GLN A 582 -18.91 19.71 5.81
C GLN A 582 -20.33 20.02 6.34
N ASN A 583 -20.46 20.36 7.62
CA ASN A 583 -21.75 20.71 8.23
C ASN A 583 -22.36 21.97 7.60
N ALA A 584 -21.51 22.92 7.20
CA ALA A 584 -21.91 24.12 6.48
C ALA A 584 -22.13 23.90 4.97
N ASN A 585 -21.96 22.67 4.46
CA ASN A 585 -22.06 22.31 3.03
C ASN A 585 -21.21 23.20 2.12
N VAL A 586 -20.01 23.57 2.57
CA VAL A 586 -19.11 24.44 1.81
C VAL A 586 -18.50 23.63 0.64
N PRO A 587 -18.66 24.06 -0.62
CA PRO A 587 -18.10 23.35 -1.76
C PRO A 587 -16.58 23.55 -1.84
N ASP A 588 -15.92 22.67 -2.58
CA ASP A 588 -14.48 22.75 -2.89
C ASP A 588 -13.54 22.69 -1.67
N VAL A 589 -13.96 21.97 -0.62
CA VAL A 589 -13.12 21.65 0.54
C VAL A 589 -12.75 20.17 0.52
N ILE A 590 -11.45 19.88 0.46
CA ILE A 590 -10.90 18.51 0.39
C ILE A 590 -10.02 18.26 1.61
N GLN A 591 -10.06 17.03 2.16
CA GLN A 591 -9.22 16.63 3.28
C GLN A 591 -8.35 15.42 2.93
N PHE A 592 -7.06 15.53 3.25
CA PHE A 592 -6.07 14.47 3.15
C PHE A 592 -5.52 14.13 4.53
N LYS A 593 -5.54 12.85 4.90
CA LYS A 593 -5.27 12.43 6.27
C LYS A 593 -3.91 11.75 6.41
N PHE A 594 -3.07 12.33 7.26
CA PHE A 594 -1.84 11.78 7.78
C PHE A 594 -2.05 11.35 9.24
N SER A 595 -1.28 10.36 9.69
CA SER A 595 -1.25 10.02 11.12
C SER A 595 -0.40 11.07 11.82
N ARG A 596 -0.91 11.61 12.93
CA ARG A 596 -0.19 12.56 13.77
C ARG A 596 1.05 11.94 14.44
N ASP A 597 0.89 10.75 15.00
CA ASP A 597 1.95 10.07 15.77
C ASP A 597 3.03 9.46 14.88
N ARG A 598 2.67 9.07 13.66
CA ARG A 598 3.54 8.38 12.70
C ARG A 598 3.24 8.88 11.29
N PRO A 599 3.60 10.13 10.98
CA PRO A 599 3.35 10.69 9.67
C PRO A 599 4.13 9.89 8.63
N ASP A 600 3.43 9.48 7.56
CA ASP A 600 3.97 8.59 6.54
C ASP A 600 4.06 9.32 5.20
N LEU A 601 5.27 9.72 4.83
CA LEU A 601 5.53 10.44 3.59
C LEU A 601 5.27 9.59 2.35
N THR A 602 5.12 8.26 2.44
CA THR A 602 4.75 7.46 1.26
C THR A 602 3.36 7.83 0.73
N LYS A 603 2.54 8.54 1.51
CA LYS A 603 1.25 9.07 1.08
C LYS A 603 1.33 10.34 0.24
N LEU A 604 2.52 10.95 0.11
CA LEU A 604 2.70 12.17 -0.69
C LEU A 604 2.31 11.95 -2.16
N ASP A 605 2.67 10.82 -2.75
CA ASP A 605 2.34 10.56 -4.16
C ASP A 605 0.83 10.39 -4.36
N ASN A 606 0.15 9.75 -3.41
CA ASN A 606 -1.31 9.66 -3.40
C ASN A 606 -1.96 11.05 -3.26
N LEU A 607 -1.39 11.92 -2.42
CA LEU A 607 -1.82 13.31 -2.24
C LEU A 607 -1.66 14.09 -3.54
N LEU A 608 -0.48 14.05 -4.15
CA LEU A 608 -0.19 14.73 -5.42
C LEU A 608 -1.09 14.20 -6.55
N GLY A 609 -1.28 12.89 -6.62
CA GLY A 609 -2.18 12.26 -7.57
C GLY A 609 -3.63 12.68 -7.38
N LEU A 610 -4.14 12.72 -6.15
CA LEU A 610 -5.52 13.15 -5.94
C LEU A 610 -5.68 14.66 -6.22
N LEU A 611 -4.70 15.49 -5.87
CA LEU A 611 -4.71 16.92 -6.20
C LEU A 611 -4.61 17.16 -7.72
N SER A 612 -3.82 16.39 -8.45
CA SER A 612 -3.76 16.48 -9.92
C SER A 612 -5.07 16.05 -10.57
N THR A 613 -5.78 15.10 -9.96
CA THR A 613 -7.10 14.68 -10.44
C THR A 613 -8.23 15.63 -10.06
N GLY A 614 -8.07 16.44 -9.01
CA GLY A 614 -9.11 17.38 -8.54
C GLY A 614 -9.29 18.60 -9.44
N SER A 615 -8.25 18.94 -10.21
CA SER A 615 -8.31 20.01 -11.20
C SER A 615 -9.02 19.52 -12.46
N SER A 616 -10.20 20.08 -12.71
CA SER A 616 -11.15 19.61 -13.74
C SER A 616 -10.57 19.50 -15.15
N GLY A 617 -9.59 20.32 -15.54
CA GLY A 617 -9.03 20.25 -16.90
C GLY A 617 -8.12 19.04 -17.13
N THR A 618 -7.07 18.88 -16.33
CA THR A 618 -5.95 17.99 -16.69
C THR A 618 -6.26 16.51 -16.64
N PHE A 619 -7.10 16.08 -15.70
CA PHE A 619 -7.47 14.67 -15.63
C PHE A 619 -8.44 14.30 -16.75
N ASP A 620 -9.41 15.16 -17.03
CA ASP A 620 -10.40 14.89 -18.07
C ASP A 620 -9.72 14.88 -19.45
N ASP A 621 -8.74 15.74 -19.69
CA ASP A 621 -7.90 15.74 -20.90
C ASP A 621 -7.09 14.43 -21.05
N GLN A 622 -6.43 13.97 -19.97
CA GLN A 622 -5.67 12.71 -19.95
C GLN A 622 -6.59 11.50 -20.17
N LEU A 623 -7.75 11.52 -19.51
CA LEU A 623 -8.77 10.49 -19.62
C LEU A 623 -9.30 10.43 -21.05
N GLU A 624 -9.66 11.57 -21.65
CA GLU A 624 -10.17 11.65 -23.02
C GLU A 624 -9.10 11.18 -24.02
N LYS A 625 -7.86 11.64 -23.88
CA LYS A 625 -6.74 11.18 -24.71
C LYS A 625 -6.60 9.65 -24.64
N LEU A 626 -6.52 9.10 -23.43
CA LEU A 626 -6.32 7.66 -23.25
C LEU A 626 -7.55 6.86 -23.71
N GLN A 627 -8.76 7.40 -23.52
CA GLN A 627 -10.00 6.84 -24.04
C GLN A 627 -9.97 6.77 -25.58
N ASN A 628 -9.55 7.83 -26.26
CA ASN A 628 -9.43 7.88 -27.71
C ASN A 628 -8.36 6.87 -28.19
N GLU A 629 -7.22 6.77 -27.49
CA GLU A 629 -6.23 5.74 -27.80
C GLU A 629 -6.79 4.31 -27.68
N PHE A 630 -7.62 4.04 -26.67
CA PHE A 630 -8.30 2.75 -26.50
C PHE A 630 -9.30 2.46 -27.62
N GLN A 631 -9.98 3.48 -28.14
CA GLN A 631 -10.92 3.35 -29.26
C GLN A 631 -10.19 3.12 -30.59
N GLU A 632 -9.12 3.87 -30.86
CA GLU A 632 -8.40 3.83 -32.14
C GLU A 632 -7.46 2.62 -32.27
N LYS A 633 -6.64 2.36 -31.24
CA LYS A 633 -5.56 1.35 -31.28
C LYS A 633 -6.00 0.01 -30.71
N GLY A 634 -7.10 -0.01 -29.96
CA GLY A 634 -7.62 -1.18 -29.26
C GLY A 634 -6.90 -1.49 -27.94
N VAL A 635 -7.61 -2.23 -27.08
CA VAL A 635 -7.22 -2.51 -25.68
C VAL A 635 -5.84 -3.15 -25.51
N GLU A 636 -5.52 -4.13 -26.35
CA GLU A 636 -4.27 -4.90 -26.22
C GLU A 636 -3.03 -4.05 -26.54
N SER A 637 -3.13 -3.21 -27.58
CA SER A 637 -2.06 -2.32 -28.00
C SER A 637 -1.76 -1.28 -26.93
N VAL A 638 -2.80 -0.60 -26.44
CA VAL A 638 -2.66 0.44 -25.41
C VAL A 638 -2.11 -0.15 -24.11
N ILE A 639 -2.65 -1.26 -23.61
CA ILE A 639 -2.13 -1.89 -22.39
C ILE A 639 -0.67 -2.33 -22.57
N THR A 640 -0.29 -2.86 -23.74
CA THR A 640 1.10 -3.23 -24.01
C THR A 640 2.01 -2.01 -24.01
N ASN A 641 1.58 -0.88 -24.59
CA ASN A 641 2.33 0.37 -24.57
C ASN A 641 2.47 0.93 -23.14
N LEU A 642 1.42 0.83 -22.32
CA LEU A 642 1.47 1.25 -20.91
C LEU A 642 2.45 0.37 -20.11
N LEU A 643 2.44 -0.94 -20.33
CA LEU A 643 3.41 -1.85 -19.70
C LEU A 643 4.83 -1.54 -20.17
N ASN A 644 5.02 -1.25 -21.45
CA ASN A 644 6.32 -0.88 -22.00
C ASN A 644 6.81 0.43 -21.40
N LYS A 645 5.96 1.45 -21.25
CA LYS A 645 6.29 2.70 -20.55
C LYS A 645 6.65 2.45 -19.08
N GLN A 646 5.94 1.54 -18.40
CA GLN A 646 6.30 1.17 -17.03
C GLN A 646 7.65 0.47 -16.99
N THR A 647 7.93 -0.44 -17.92
CA THR A 647 9.25 -1.08 -18.04
C THR A 647 10.32 -0.11 -18.47
N GLU A 648 10.06 0.90 -19.30
CA GLU A 648 11.02 1.95 -19.66
C GLU A 648 11.27 2.91 -18.49
N ASN A 649 10.24 3.18 -17.69
CA ASN A 649 10.41 3.83 -16.39
C ASN A 649 11.04 2.90 -15.34
N SER A 650 11.31 1.63 -15.68
CA SER A 650 11.97 0.64 -14.83
C SER A 650 13.01 -0.20 -15.60
N ILE A 651 13.70 0.40 -16.60
CA ILE A 651 14.35 -0.26 -17.76
C ILE A 651 14.88 -1.68 -17.45
N PRO A 652 14.50 -2.71 -18.22
CA PRO A 652 15.04 -4.05 -18.03
C PRO A 652 16.53 -4.08 -18.40
N MET A 653 17.34 -4.69 -17.54
CA MET A 653 18.69 -5.16 -17.88
C MET A 653 18.59 -6.15 -19.05
N GLU A 654 18.99 -5.74 -20.25
CA GLU A 654 19.59 -6.69 -21.18
C GLU A 654 20.95 -7.09 -20.59
N ILE A 655 20.94 -8.15 -19.78
CA ILE A 655 22.17 -8.91 -19.55
C ILE A 655 22.47 -9.58 -20.89
N GLU A 656 23.33 -8.96 -21.70
CA GLU A 656 24.08 -9.69 -22.70
C GLU A 656 24.83 -10.80 -21.96
N MET A 657 24.27 -12.01 -21.97
CA MET A 657 25.04 -13.21 -21.68
C MET A 657 26.03 -13.38 -22.83
N THR A 658 27.13 -12.63 -22.76
CA THR A 658 28.33 -12.93 -23.52
C THR A 658 28.82 -14.29 -23.04
N THR A 659 28.42 -15.32 -23.75
CA THR A 659 29.03 -16.64 -23.67
C THR A 659 30.46 -16.49 -24.18
N LYS A 660 31.41 -16.49 -23.25
CA LYS A 660 32.81 -16.81 -23.51
C LYS A 660 33.16 -18.08 -22.76
#